data_AF-A0A1F4DFW3-F1
#
_entry.id   AF-A0A1F4DFW3-F1
#
_cell.length_a   1.000
_cell.length_b   1.000
_cell.length_c   1.000
_cell.angle_alpha   90.00
_cell.angle_beta   90.00
_cell.angle_gamma   90.00
#
_symmetry.space_group_name_H-M   'P 1'
#
loop_
_entity.id
_entity.type
_entity.pdbx_description
1 polymer ?
#
loop_
_entity_poly.entity_id
_entity_poly.type
_entity_poly.pdbx_seq_one_letter_code
_entity_poly.pdbx_strand_id
1 'polypeptide(L)'
;MDSMHFTFSDLIMGYVKVFEWERKDYFQLTTTDGREFEVKIGDNCYAEIIRNLGEGFISTEQIQNMLMERRFCFVYGIFYPEAGITRFEAKHIVFAGRTEDEFVFERQDWWIHQIRQVGDFYVNSEFSDGPADFRNYRTQLTADGRTTGDFRQENDTISRLVYGFASAYMLTGNERYLEAAEAGTNYLRDHFRCMDVSDQTCYWYHAIDVVGDHERKIFASEFGDDFDAIPAYEQIYALAGPTQTFRITGDPRIRNDIQMTINMFQKYFLDRKLGGYWSHIDPITFDGTAESLDRNRSRKNWNSVGDHAPAYLINAVLATDNPEWKAMLECCADTITGHFQDYANSPFVNEKFHADWSHDQTWGWQQNRAVVGHNLKIAWNLTRIRGMADKPEYREFAARIAELMPQHGMDKQRGGWYDVVSRVIGEGEEWHRYAWHDRKAWWQQEQGILAYLILFGLEKRPEYLQLARESSAFYNAWFLDHDAGGVYFNVLANGIPYLMGTERMKGSHSMAGYHSFELCYLAAVYTNLLITKQPLDLYFKPRPDADRTLRVAPDLLPAGSVRIESVTIEGKLHADFDATAMTVNLPHAEEPLRVKVRLVPAEGMEHFSIAIDGSRMILRGDLDNRAATYFRTKLAEFIAANPDSIALEMSGLNGLSKAALRALVFERGKLSAAGKCVVEGANAEIRALFEAEELTEEIKLA
;
A
#
# COMPACT_ATOMS: atom_id res chain seq x y z
N MET A 1 -33.79 22.38 -15.18
CA MET A 1 -32.94 22.86 -14.07
C MET A 1 -32.24 24.09 -14.60
N ASP A 2 -32.42 25.25 -13.95
CA ASP A 2 -31.65 26.44 -14.29
C ASP A 2 -30.16 26.13 -14.16
N SER A 3 -29.36 26.62 -15.11
CA SER A 3 -27.91 26.47 -15.06
C SER A 3 -27.37 27.11 -13.78
N MET A 4 -26.35 26.52 -13.15
CA MET A 4 -25.72 27.12 -11.97
C MET A 4 -25.28 28.56 -12.29
N HIS A 5 -25.74 29.53 -11.50
CA HIS A 5 -25.49 30.97 -11.71
C HIS A 5 -24.49 31.57 -10.71
N PHE A 6 -23.65 30.75 -10.08
CA PHE A 6 -22.60 31.21 -9.17
C PHE A 6 -21.25 30.56 -9.50
N THR A 7 -20.17 31.25 -9.16
CA THR A 7 -18.80 30.75 -9.33
C THR A 7 -18.41 29.79 -8.22
N PHE A 8 -17.65 28.75 -8.54
CA PHE A 8 -17.12 27.81 -7.56
C PHE A 8 -15.76 27.25 -8.02
N SER A 9 -14.91 26.91 -7.07
CA SER A 9 -13.63 26.27 -7.33
C SER A 9 -13.77 24.75 -7.25
N ASP A 10 -13.11 24.03 -8.15
CA ASP A 10 -13.14 22.57 -8.13
C ASP A 10 -11.92 21.93 -8.79
N LEU A 11 -11.79 20.61 -8.63
CA LEU A 11 -10.78 19.76 -9.25
C LEU A 11 -11.36 18.99 -10.45
N ILE A 12 -10.56 18.83 -11.50
CA ILE A 12 -10.81 17.88 -12.58
C ILE A 12 -9.57 17.03 -12.77
N MET A 13 -9.74 15.71 -12.72
CA MET A 13 -8.74 14.69 -13.04
C MET A 13 -9.02 14.16 -14.44
N GLY A 14 -7.98 14.03 -15.26
CA GLY A 14 -8.16 13.39 -16.56
C GLY A 14 -6.91 13.33 -17.41
N TYR A 15 -7.14 13.11 -18.69
CA TYR A 15 -6.11 12.99 -19.71
C TYR A 15 -6.23 14.15 -20.70
N VAL A 16 -5.10 14.78 -21.03
CA VAL A 16 -5.05 15.81 -22.06
C VAL A 16 -5.47 15.18 -23.39
N LYS A 17 -6.53 15.71 -24.00
CA LYS A 17 -7.05 15.23 -25.28
C LYS A 17 -6.45 15.99 -26.45
N VAL A 18 -6.33 17.31 -26.34
CA VAL A 18 -5.71 18.15 -27.39
C VAL A 18 -5.15 19.42 -26.79
N PHE A 19 -4.01 19.87 -27.34
CA PHE A 19 -3.41 21.17 -27.12
C PHE A 19 -2.88 21.68 -28.47
N GLU A 20 -3.21 22.92 -28.81
CA GLU A 20 -2.84 23.56 -30.06
C GLU A 20 -2.08 24.86 -29.77
N TRP A 21 -0.90 25.03 -30.38
CA TRP A 21 -0.06 26.21 -30.14
C TRP A 21 -0.72 27.51 -30.59
N GLU A 22 -1.60 27.45 -31.59
CA GLU A 22 -2.41 28.58 -32.05
C GLU A 22 -3.39 29.08 -30.97
N ARG A 23 -3.79 28.20 -30.04
CA ARG A 23 -4.72 28.49 -28.95
C ARG A 23 -4.09 28.18 -27.59
N LYS A 24 -2.83 28.61 -27.41
CA LYS A 24 -1.95 28.31 -26.26
C LYS A 24 -2.49 28.56 -24.85
N ASP A 25 -3.57 29.32 -24.71
CA ASP A 25 -4.24 29.59 -23.43
C ASP A 25 -5.35 28.57 -23.12
N TYR A 26 -5.55 27.57 -23.99
CA TYR A 26 -6.60 26.56 -23.85
C TYR A 26 -6.07 25.16 -24.17
N PHE A 27 -6.66 24.17 -23.52
CA PHE A 27 -6.51 22.75 -23.88
C PHE A 27 -7.81 22.00 -23.57
N GLN A 28 -7.97 20.80 -24.14
CA GLN A 28 -9.07 19.91 -23.78
C GLN A 28 -8.59 18.79 -22.87
N LEU A 29 -9.39 18.50 -21.85
CA LEU A 29 -9.18 17.42 -20.89
C LEU A 29 -10.37 16.45 -20.97
N THR A 30 -10.10 15.15 -20.91
CA THR A 30 -11.11 14.11 -20.83
C THR A 30 -11.00 13.36 -19.51
N THR A 31 -12.07 13.34 -18.72
CA THR A 31 -12.15 12.56 -17.48
C THR A 31 -12.22 11.06 -17.77
N THR A 32 -11.97 10.22 -16.77
CA THR A 32 -12.03 8.76 -16.95
C THR A 32 -13.41 8.23 -17.35
N ASP A 33 -14.48 9.01 -17.10
CA ASP A 33 -15.85 8.68 -17.51
C ASP A 33 -16.25 9.32 -18.86
N GLY A 34 -15.29 9.88 -19.59
CA GLY A 34 -15.45 10.37 -20.95
C GLY A 34 -16.02 11.78 -21.09
N ARG A 35 -16.22 12.52 -20.00
CA ARG A 35 -16.63 13.93 -20.07
C ARG A 35 -15.46 14.79 -20.53
N GLU A 36 -15.76 15.75 -21.40
CA GLU A 36 -14.76 16.65 -21.97
C GLU A 36 -14.89 18.05 -21.38
N PHE A 37 -13.76 18.63 -21.01
CA PHE A 37 -13.66 19.97 -20.47
C PHE A 37 -12.69 20.78 -21.31
N GLU A 38 -13.15 21.94 -21.80
CA GLU A 38 -12.26 22.97 -22.31
C GLU A 38 -11.72 23.77 -21.13
N VAL A 39 -10.40 23.75 -20.95
CA VAL A 39 -9.72 24.37 -19.83
C VAL A 39 -8.99 25.60 -20.33
N LYS A 40 -9.29 26.78 -19.78
CA LYS A 40 -8.50 27.99 -19.97
C LYS A 40 -7.36 28.02 -18.94
N ILE A 41 -6.13 28.24 -19.37
CA ILE A 41 -4.98 28.48 -18.49
C ILE A 41 -5.09 29.91 -17.97
N GLY A 42 -5.32 30.08 -16.66
CA GLY A 42 -5.40 31.42 -16.04
C GLY A 42 -4.04 32.11 -15.97
N ASP A 43 -4.04 33.45 -15.92
CA ASP A 43 -2.80 34.26 -15.94
C ASP A 43 -1.83 33.94 -14.78
N ASN A 44 -2.36 33.52 -13.64
CA ASN A 44 -1.61 33.12 -12.44
C ASN A 44 -1.57 31.59 -12.25
N CYS A 45 -1.89 30.82 -13.30
CA CYS A 45 -1.82 29.36 -13.22
C CYS A 45 -0.36 28.93 -13.07
N TYR A 46 -0.09 28.09 -12.09
CA TYR A 46 1.18 27.40 -11.97
C TYR A 46 0.95 25.89 -12.12
N ALA A 47 2.04 25.16 -12.32
CA ALA A 47 1.96 23.71 -12.42
C ALA A 47 3.17 23.05 -11.76
N GLU A 48 2.94 21.86 -11.24
CA GLU A 48 3.94 21.03 -10.58
C GLU A 48 3.87 19.57 -11.04
N ILE A 49 4.92 18.83 -10.70
CA ILE A 49 4.93 17.36 -10.80
C ILE A 49 4.72 16.80 -9.41
N ILE A 50 3.95 15.71 -9.30
CA ILE A 50 3.83 14.95 -8.05
C ILE A 50 5.23 14.70 -7.46
N ARG A 51 5.38 14.99 -6.18
CA ARG A 51 6.62 14.81 -5.43
C ARG A 51 6.38 13.95 -4.20
N ASN A 52 7.44 13.32 -3.71
CA ASN A 52 7.36 12.47 -2.53
C ASN A 52 7.51 13.29 -1.24
N LEU A 53 7.26 12.68 -0.09
CA LEU A 53 7.66 13.25 1.20
C LEU A 53 9.18 13.52 1.21
N GLY A 54 9.60 14.62 1.84
CA GLY A 54 11.01 15.03 1.87
C GLY A 54 11.55 15.64 0.57
N GLU A 55 10.80 15.63 -0.53
CA GLU A 55 11.18 16.29 -1.79
C GLU A 55 10.69 17.75 -1.83
N GLY A 56 11.49 18.65 -2.42
CA GLY A 56 11.12 20.04 -2.65
C GLY A 56 10.10 20.22 -3.78
N PHE A 57 9.47 21.39 -3.87
CA PHE A 57 8.50 21.71 -4.92
C PHE A 57 9.13 21.59 -6.31
N ILE A 58 8.45 20.90 -7.24
CA ILE A 58 8.95 20.63 -8.60
C ILE A 58 8.12 21.44 -9.59
N SER A 59 8.51 22.69 -9.82
CA SER A 59 7.85 23.60 -10.76
C SER A 59 8.01 23.13 -12.21
N THR A 60 6.99 23.37 -13.04
CA THR A 60 7.07 23.22 -14.49
C THR A 60 6.90 24.59 -15.14
N GLU A 61 8.01 25.26 -15.46
CA GLU A 61 8.01 26.67 -15.93
C GLU A 61 7.34 26.88 -17.30
N GLN A 62 7.14 25.81 -18.08
CA GLN A 62 6.50 25.86 -19.39
C GLN A 62 5.31 24.88 -19.43
N ILE A 63 4.18 25.30 -18.86
CA ILE A 63 2.93 24.51 -18.80
C ILE A 63 2.55 23.97 -20.18
N GLN A 64 2.64 24.81 -21.22
CA GLN A 64 2.28 24.44 -22.60
C GLN A 64 3.05 23.23 -23.11
N ASN A 65 4.34 23.13 -22.78
CA ASN A 65 5.17 21.98 -23.18
C ASN A 65 4.79 20.70 -22.45
N MET A 66 4.05 20.80 -21.35
CA MET A 66 3.59 19.65 -20.60
C MET A 66 2.25 19.12 -21.11
N LEU A 67 1.48 19.91 -21.85
CA LEU A 67 0.14 19.55 -22.35
C LEU A 67 0.23 18.69 -23.61
N MET A 68 0.63 17.43 -23.44
CA MET A 68 0.72 16.43 -24.50
C MET A 68 -0.47 15.48 -24.47
N GLU A 69 -0.93 15.03 -25.62
CA GLU A 69 -2.04 14.07 -25.75
C GLU A 69 -1.81 12.83 -24.85
N ARG A 70 -2.88 12.34 -24.22
CA ARG A 70 -2.91 11.21 -23.28
C ARG A 70 -2.15 11.41 -21.99
N ARG A 71 -1.55 12.57 -21.73
CA ARG A 71 -0.91 12.83 -20.45
C ARG A 71 -1.94 12.98 -19.34
N PHE A 72 -1.74 12.28 -18.24
CA PHE A 72 -2.55 12.41 -17.03
C PHE A 72 -2.21 13.68 -16.23
N CYS A 73 -3.23 14.41 -15.80
CA CYS A 73 -3.06 15.53 -14.87
C CYS A 73 -4.31 15.78 -14.01
N PHE A 74 -4.09 16.51 -12.92
CA PHE A 74 -5.14 17.18 -12.16
C PHE A 74 -5.15 18.67 -12.50
N VAL A 75 -6.33 19.26 -12.60
CA VAL A 75 -6.53 20.68 -12.86
C VAL A 75 -7.48 21.24 -11.81
N TYR A 76 -6.94 22.01 -10.88
CA TYR A 76 -7.73 22.80 -9.94
C TYR A 76 -7.98 24.19 -10.53
N GLY A 77 -9.23 24.64 -10.52
CA GLY A 77 -9.62 25.88 -11.17
C GLY A 77 -10.96 26.42 -10.68
N ILE A 78 -11.44 27.47 -11.34
CA ILE A 78 -12.69 28.14 -11.03
C ILE A 78 -13.64 28.03 -12.22
N PHE A 79 -14.87 27.61 -11.95
CA PHE A 79 -15.97 27.66 -12.91
C PHE A 79 -16.66 29.02 -12.88
N TYR A 80 -16.77 29.64 -14.05
CA TYR A 80 -17.46 30.91 -14.28
C TYR A 80 -18.67 30.69 -15.20
N PRO A 81 -19.91 30.84 -14.70
CA PRO A 81 -21.11 30.79 -15.53
C PRO A 81 -21.31 32.13 -16.24
N GLU A 82 -20.89 32.22 -17.50
CA GLU A 82 -20.92 33.45 -18.31
C GLU A 82 -21.65 33.20 -19.63
N ALA A 83 -22.53 34.11 -20.05
CA ALA A 83 -23.17 34.07 -21.37
C ALA A 83 -23.86 32.73 -21.72
N GLY A 84 -24.42 32.04 -20.71
CA GLY A 84 -25.09 30.75 -20.90
C GLY A 84 -24.15 29.54 -21.05
N ILE A 85 -22.84 29.74 -20.90
CA ILE A 85 -21.82 28.67 -20.86
C ILE A 85 -21.06 28.71 -19.54
N THR A 86 -20.69 27.55 -19.01
CA THR A 86 -19.81 27.46 -17.84
C THR A 86 -18.37 27.28 -18.33
N ARG A 87 -17.52 28.29 -18.11
CA ARG A 87 -16.09 28.25 -18.46
C ARG A 87 -15.28 27.79 -17.26
N PHE A 88 -14.27 26.95 -17.48
CA PHE A 88 -13.35 26.52 -16.44
C PHE A 88 -11.97 27.15 -16.64
N GLU A 89 -11.49 27.87 -15.62
CA GLU A 89 -10.17 28.52 -15.66
C GLU A 89 -9.23 27.89 -14.62
N ALA A 90 -8.17 27.25 -15.10
CA ALA A 90 -7.16 26.59 -14.29
C ALA A 90 -6.35 27.59 -13.47
N LYS A 91 -6.08 27.21 -12.21
CA LYS A 91 -5.21 27.92 -11.27
C LYS A 91 -4.01 27.08 -10.83
N HIS A 92 -4.15 25.77 -10.82
CA HIS A 92 -3.10 24.84 -10.46
C HIS A 92 -3.22 23.54 -11.27
N ILE A 93 -2.13 23.10 -11.90
CA ILE A 93 -2.07 21.82 -12.63
C ILE A 93 -1.02 20.91 -11.99
N VAL A 94 -1.38 19.66 -11.70
CA VAL A 94 -0.46 18.66 -11.16
C VAL A 94 -0.29 17.54 -12.17
N PHE A 95 0.95 17.30 -12.62
CA PHE A 95 1.30 16.21 -13.55
C PHE A 95 1.85 15.00 -12.79
N ALA A 96 1.55 13.79 -13.29
CA ALA A 96 2.04 12.55 -12.66
C ALA A 96 3.53 12.25 -12.92
N GLY A 97 4.18 12.92 -13.87
CA GLY A 97 5.56 12.69 -14.27
C GLY A 97 6.07 13.77 -15.22
N ARG A 98 7.29 13.62 -15.74
CA ARG A 98 7.92 14.56 -16.70
C ARG A 98 7.51 14.30 -18.14
N THR A 99 7.10 13.08 -18.48
CA THR A 99 6.58 12.71 -19.80
C THR A 99 5.11 12.29 -19.75
N GLU A 100 4.53 12.02 -20.91
CA GLU A 100 3.14 11.59 -21.12
C GLU A 100 2.82 10.21 -20.53
N ASP A 101 3.82 9.31 -20.48
CA ASP A 101 3.68 7.94 -20.00
C ASP A 101 4.26 7.72 -18.59
N GLU A 102 4.93 8.72 -18.01
CA GLU A 102 5.61 8.60 -16.72
C GLU A 102 4.65 8.83 -15.54
N PHE A 103 4.67 7.90 -14.59
CA PHE A 103 4.09 8.04 -13.27
C PHE A 103 5.20 7.90 -12.23
N VAL A 104 5.56 8.99 -11.54
CA VAL A 104 6.73 9.04 -10.63
C VAL A 104 6.69 7.99 -9.52
N PHE A 105 5.50 7.57 -9.12
CA PHE A 105 5.26 6.56 -8.09
C PHE A 105 5.41 5.11 -8.58
N GLU A 106 5.70 4.91 -9.87
CA GLU A 106 6.13 3.62 -10.44
C GLU A 106 7.66 3.44 -10.40
N ARG A 107 8.42 4.47 -9.97
CA ARG A 107 9.86 4.32 -9.73
C ARG A 107 10.10 3.29 -8.63
N GLN A 108 11.10 2.43 -8.83
CA GLN A 108 11.40 1.27 -7.99
C GLN A 108 11.53 1.61 -6.50
N ASP A 109 12.08 2.78 -6.19
CA ASP A 109 12.38 3.25 -4.85
C ASP A 109 11.35 4.24 -4.28
N TRP A 110 10.31 4.61 -5.02
CA TRP A 110 9.35 5.64 -4.60
C TRP A 110 8.71 5.32 -3.23
N TRP A 111 8.11 4.14 -3.13
CA TRP A 111 7.43 3.69 -1.91
C TRP A 111 8.41 3.35 -0.77
N ILE A 112 9.64 2.93 -1.12
CA ILE A 112 10.73 2.69 -0.15
C ILE A 112 11.22 4.02 0.44
N HIS A 113 11.27 5.08 -0.37
CA HIS A 113 11.57 6.42 0.11
C HIS A 113 10.43 6.95 0.99
N GLN A 114 9.18 6.79 0.55
CA GLN A 114 8.03 7.28 1.30
C GLN A 114 7.91 6.60 2.67
N ILE A 115 8.05 5.27 2.75
CA ILE A 115 7.99 4.56 4.04
C ILE A 115 9.08 5.00 5.00
N ARG A 116 10.26 5.39 4.49
CA ARG A 116 11.34 5.95 5.32
C ARG A 116 10.92 7.30 5.90
N GLN A 117 10.35 8.19 5.09
CA GLN A 117 9.87 9.50 5.57
C GLN A 117 8.74 9.36 6.60
N VAL A 118 7.78 8.46 6.36
CA VAL A 118 6.71 8.17 7.31
C VAL A 118 7.27 7.53 8.59
N GLY A 119 8.21 6.59 8.46
CA GLY A 119 8.92 5.97 9.58
C GLY A 119 9.63 6.99 10.45
N ASP A 120 10.46 7.84 9.85
CA ASP A 120 11.18 8.89 10.55
C ASP A 120 10.23 9.87 11.24
N PHE A 121 9.13 10.26 10.57
CA PHE A 121 8.11 11.13 11.17
C PHE A 121 7.54 10.52 12.46
N TYR A 122 7.05 9.28 12.44
CA TYR A 122 6.42 8.69 13.63
C TYR A 122 7.42 8.35 14.74
N VAL A 123 8.62 7.85 14.41
CA VAL A 123 9.65 7.60 15.44
C VAL A 123 10.04 8.91 16.12
N ASN A 124 10.28 9.98 15.35
CA ASN A 124 10.63 11.28 15.91
C ASN A 124 9.48 11.88 16.73
N SER A 125 8.25 11.74 16.26
CA SER A 125 7.05 12.27 16.94
C SER A 125 6.83 11.62 18.30
N GLU A 126 6.97 10.29 18.39
CA GLU A 126 6.71 9.53 19.61
C GLU A 126 7.90 9.49 20.57
N PHE A 127 9.13 9.42 20.05
CA PHE A 127 10.31 9.08 20.85
C PHE A 127 11.47 10.08 20.73
N SER A 128 11.32 11.12 19.89
CA SER A 128 12.42 12.06 19.58
C SER A 128 13.70 11.30 19.16
N ASP A 129 14.89 11.81 19.48
CA ASP A 129 16.17 11.17 19.14
C ASP A 129 16.59 10.03 20.10
N GLY A 130 15.76 9.72 21.11
CA GLY A 130 16.05 8.69 22.11
C GLY A 130 15.70 7.27 21.63
N PRO A 131 16.08 6.24 22.43
CA PRO A 131 15.55 4.90 22.25
C PRO A 131 14.01 4.90 22.34
N ALA A 132 13.36 4.02 21.59
CA ALA A 132 11.91 3.88 21.63
C ALA A 132 11.45 3.41 23.01
N ASP A 133 10.80 4.30 23.76
CA ASP A 133 10.19 4.02 25.07
C ASP A 133 8.68 4.25 24.99
N PHE A 134 7.93 3.15 24.88
CA PHE A 134 6.48 3.19 24.75
C PHE A 134 5.76 3.63 26.02
N ARG A 135 6.44 3.81 27.16
CA ARG A 135 5.86 4.52 28.30
C ARG A 135 5.57 5.99 27.96
N ASN A 136 6.36 6.57 27.05
CA ASN A 136 6.22 7.95 26.59
C ASN A 136 5.33 8.09 25.35
N TYR A 137 4.98 6.97 24.68
CA TYR A 137 4.07 6.96 23.53
C TYR A 137 2.74 7.66 23.85
N ARG A 138 2.17 8.37 22.87
CA ARG A 138 0.83 8.97 23.00
C ARG A 138 -0.02 8.70 21.77
N THR A 139 -1.22 8.14 21.99
CA THR A 139 -2.22 7.88 20.95
C THR A 139 -2.52 9.12 20.09
N GLN A 140 -2.52 10.31 20.71
CA GLN A 140 -2.82 11.56 20.03
C GLN A 140 -1.55 12.33 19.64
N LEU A 141 -1.36 12.54 18.32
CA LEU A 141 -0.34 13.41 17.75
C LEU A 141 -0.99 14.58 17.00
N THR A 142 -0.54 15.80 17.28
CA THR A 142 -1.00 17.00 16.57
C THR A 142 -0.67 16.98 15.07
N ALA A 143 -1.22 17.93 14.31
CA ALA A 143 -0.93 18.08 12.88
C ALA A 143 0.58 18.19 12.57
N ASP A 144 1.34 18.79 13.49
CA ASP A 144 2.80 18.94 13.42
C ASP A 144 3.58 17.83 14.16
N GLY A 145 2.93 16.71 14.50
CA GLY A 145 3.60 15.53 15.06
C GLY A 145 3.99 15.62 16.54
N ARG A 146 3.44 16.56 17.31
CA ARG A 146 3.71 16.63 18.75
C ARG A 146 2.75 15.76 19.53
N THR A 147 3.28 15.08 20.53
CA THR A 147 2.48 14.40 21.54
C THR A 147 1.61 15.38 22.32
N THR A 148 0.43 14.93 22.73
CA THR A 148 -0.45 15.69 23.61
C THR A 148 -0.31 15.22 25.06
N GLY A 149 -0.89 15.95 26.00
CA GLY A 149 -0.91 15.58 27.43
C GLY A 149 -1.90 14.46 27.79
N ASP A 150 -2.42 13.71 26.80
CA ASP A 150 -3.26 12.53 27.05
C ASP A 150 -2.44 11.47 27.80
N PHE A 151 -3.10 10.66 28.62
CA PHE A 151 -2.48 9.58 29.39
C PHE A 151 -2.92 8.21 28.90
N ARG A 152 -3.95 8.15 28.06
CA ARG A 152 -4.46 6.91 27.51
C ARG A 152 -3.55 6.40 26.40
N GLN A 153 -3.29 5.10 26.44
CA GLN A 153 -2.61 4.35 25.40
C GLN A 153 -3.48 3.17 24.99
N GLU A 154 -3.76 3.07 23.69
CA GLU A 154 -4.68 2.08 23.13
C GLU A 154 -3.89 0.95 22.46
N ASN A 155 -4.28 -0.28 22.77
CA ASN A 155 -3.58 -1.50 22.34
C ASN A 155 -3.49 -1.63 20.82
N ASP A 156 -4.64 -1.59 20.15
CA ASP A 156 -4.76 -1.77 18.71
C ASP A 156 -3.99 -0.67 17.95
N THR A 157 -4.01 0.55 18.47
CA THR A 157 -3.31 1.71 17.92
C THR A 157 -1.78 1.57 18.06
N ILE A 158 -1.28 1.13 19.22
CA ILE A 158 0.16 0.82 19.40
C ILE A 158 0.57 -0.31 18.46
N SER A 159 -0.20 -1.41 18.42
CA SER A 159 0.10 -2.56 17.55
C SER A 159 0.15 -2.17 16.07
N ARG A 160 -0.75 -1.30 15.63
CA ARG A 160 -0.76 -0.70 14.30
C ARG A 160 0.49 0.10 13.98
N LEU A 161 0.97 0.89 14.93
CA LEU A 161 2.21 1.63 14.77
C LEU A 161 3.43 0.68 14.72
N VAL A 162 3.45 -0.35 15.57
CA VAL A 162 4.49 -1.39 15.57
C VAL A 162 4.54 -2.12 14.23
N TYR A 163 3.40 -2.44 13.61
CA TYR A 163 3.34 -3.00 12.25
C TYR A 163 4.05 -2.07 11.26
N GLY A 164 3.81 -0.76 11.41
CA GLY A 164 4.44 0.26 10.58
C GLY A 164 5.96 0.25 10.67
N PHE A 165 6.50 0.27 11.89
CA PHE A 165 7.94 0.21 12.11
C PHE A 165 8.56 -1.11 11.64
N ALA A 166 7.91 -2.24 11.88
CA ALA A 166 8.37 -3.54 11.39
C ALA A 166 8.43 -3.56 9.84
N SER A 167 7.37 -3.11 9.17
CA SER A 167 7.33 -3.01 7.71
C SER A 167 8.36 -2.03 7.14
N ALA A 168 8.60 -0.90 7.82
CA ALA A 168 9.64 0.05 7.46
C ALA A 168 11.04 -0.57 7.57
N TYR A 169 11.34 -1.33 8.63
CA TYR A 169 12.58 -2.11 8.72
C TYR A 169 12.69 -3.09 7.57
N MET A 170 11.63 -3.87 7.30
CA MET A 170 11.66 -4.90 6.27
C MET A 170 12.00 -4.34 4.87
N LEU A 171 11.59 -3.11 4.53
CA LEU A 171 11.94 -2.47 3.25
C LEU A 171 13.28 -1.73 3.24
N THR A 172 13.76 -1.26 4.38
CA THR A 172 14.87 -0.30 4.43
C THR A 172 16.13 -0.82 5.11
N GLY A 173 16.01 -1.85 5.95
CA GLY A 173 17.08 -2.33 6.83
C GLY A 173 17.49 -1.36 7.94
N ASN A 174 16.71 -0.29 8.17
CA ASN A 174 17.03 0.71 9.18
C ASN A 174 16.71 0.20 10.59
N GLU A 175 17.75 -0.11 11.37
CA GLU A 175 17.68 -0.69 12.71
C GLU A 175 16.81 0.11 13.69
N ARG A 176 16.74 1.44 13.57
CA ARG A 176 15.90 2.26 14.46
C ARG A 176 14.42 1.88 14.40
N TYR A 177 13.95 1.47 13.22
CA TYR A 177 12.58 0.99 13.08
C TYR A 177 12.39 -0.39 13.72
N LEU A 178 13.37 -1.29 13.60
CA LEU A 178 13.28 -2.59 14.26
C LEU A 178 13.33 -2.47 15.78
N GLU A 179 14.21 -1.62 16.31
CA GLU A 179 14.28 -1.31 17.74
C GLU A 179 12.93 -0.81 18.26
N ALA A 180 12.28 0.11 17.53
CA ALA A 180 10.94 0.58 17.87
C ALA A 180 9.86 -0.52 17.78
N ALA A 181 9.92 -1.39 16.76
CA ALA A 181 8.99 -2.50 16.61
C ALA A 181 9.14 -3.56 17.73
N GLU A 182 10.36 -3.93 18.08
CA GLU A 182 10.65 -4.86 19.17
C GLU A 182 10.27 -4.27 20.54
N ALA A 183 10.59 -2.99 20.77
CA ALA A 183 10.21 -2.29 22.01
C ALA A 183 8.69 -2.23 22.17
N GLY A 184 7.97 -1.84 21.12
CA GLY A 184 6.50 -1.78 21.16
C GLY A 184 5.85 -3.15 21.27
N THR A 185 6.40 -4.17 20.60
CA THR A 185 5.92 -5.56 20.76
C THR A 185 6.10 -6.05 22.19
N ASN A 186 7.27 -5.81 22.82
CA ASN A 186 7.48 -6.19 24.21
C ASN A 186 6.55 -5.41 25.14
N TYR A 187 6.34 -4.11 24.89
CA TYR A 187 5.42 -3.28 25.65
C TYR A 187 3.97 -3.81 25.60
N LEU A 188 3.48 -4.16 24.41
CA LEU A 188 2.18 -4.82 24.25
C LEU A 188 2.10 -6.11 25.08
N ARG A 189 3.13 -6.96 24.98
CA ARG A 189 3.19 -8.27 25.66
C ARG A 189 3.27 -8.18 27.18
N ASP A 190 3.85 -7.11 27.71
CA ASP A 190 4.06 -6.90 29.15
C ASP A 190 2.87 -6.16 29.78
N HIS A 191 2.28 -5.21 29.07
CA HIS A 191 1.27 -4.30 29.63
C HIS A 191 -0.16 -4.62 29.19
N PHE A 192 -0.38 -5.08 27.95
CA PHE A 192 -1.73 -5.29 27.39
C PHE A 192 -2.15 -6.75 27.30
N ARG A 193 -1.21 -7.68 27.26
CA ARG A 193 -1.52 -9.11 27.12
C ARG A 193 -1.98 -9.73 28.44
N CYS A 194 -3.01 -10.56 28.38
CA CYS A 194 -3.40 -11.48 29.46
C CYS A 194 -3.43 -12.91 28.92
N MET A 195 -2.72 -13.82 29.60
CA MET A 195 -2.64 -15.22 29.22
C MET A 195 -3.34 -16.09 30.26
N ASP A 196 -4.23 -16.97 29.79
CA ASP A 196 -4.72 -18.10 30.57
C ASP A 196 -4.00 -19.36 30.10
N VAL A 197 -3.02 -19.80 30.91
CA VAL A 197 -2.23 -21.02 30.62
C VAL A 197 -3.08 -22.28 30.77
N SER A 198 -4.11 -22.26 31.61
CA SER A 198 -4.98 -23.44 31.79
C SER A 198 -5.89 -23.66 30.59
N ASP A 199 -6.43 -22.57 30.05
CA ASP A 199 -7.32 -22.58 28.89
C ASP A 199 -6.57 -22.48 27.55
N GLN A 200 -5.25 -22.24 27.58
CA GLN A 200 -4.40 -22.03 26.40
C GLN A 200 -4.91 -20.86 25.53
N THR A 201 -5.45 -19.82 26.16
CA THR A 201 -6.00 -18.64 25.48
C THR A 201 -5.30 -17.36 25.89
N CYS A 202 -5.31 -16.38 25.00
CA CYS A 202 -4.79 -15.04 25.24
C CYS A 202 -5.82 -14.01 24.80
N TYR A 203 -6.02 -12.99 25.63
CA TYR A 203 -6.75 -11.77 25.26
C TYR A 203 -5.89 -10.55 25.57
N TRP A 204 -6.27 -9.42 25.00
CA TRP A 204 -5.55 -8.17 25.13
C TRP A 204 -6.47 -7.10 25.71
N TYR A 205 -6.01 -6.40 26.74
CA TYR A 205 -6.70 -5.24 27.31
C TYR A 205 -6.88 -4.17 26.22
N HIS A 206 -8.03 -3.50 26.22
CA HIS A 206 -8.34 -2.41 25.30
C HIS A 206 -7.31 -1.27 25.40
N ALA A 207 -7.07 -0.79 26.62
CA ALA A 207 -6.21 0.35 26.87
C ALA A 207 -5.51 0.27 28.22
N ILE A 208 -4.51 1.14 28.41
CA ILE A 208 -3.95 1.48 29.71
C ILE A 208 -3.91 3.00 29.89
N ASP A 209 -4.06 3.46 31.13
CA ASP A 209 -3.76 4.84 31.51
C ASP A 209 -2.39 4.90 32.18
N VAL A 210 -1.48 5.73 31.67
CA VAL A 210 -0.12 5.88 32.18
C VAL A 210 0.08 7.29 32.76
N VAL A 211 0.19 7.39 34.09
CA VAL A 211 0.40 8.66 34.81
C VAL A 211 1.59 8.53 35.75
N GLY A 212 2.72 9.18 35.41
CA GLY A 212 3.96 9.05 36.18
C GLY A 212 4.42 7.58 36.21
N ASP A 213 4.52 6.99 37.39
CA ASP A 213 4.86 5.57 37.60
C ASP A 213 3.61 4.65 37.71
N HIS A 214 2.41 5.21 37.73
CA HIS A 214 1.17 4.46 37.86
C HIS A 214 0.61 4.03 36.50
N GLU A 215 0.10 2.80 36.46
CA GLU A 215 -0.60 2.21 35.32
C GLU A 215 -1.94 1.63 35.77
N ARG A 216 -3.00 1.91 35.00
CA ARG A 216 -4.31 1.29 35.16
C ARG A 216 -4.72 0.61 33.86
N LYS A 217 -5.01 -0.69 33.92
CA LYS A 217 -5.54 -1.44 32.77
C LYS A 217 -7.04 -1.23 32.59
N ILE A 218 -7.46 -1.12 31.34
CA ILE A 218 -8.86 -0.98 30.92
C ILE A 218 -9.18 -2.19 30.06
N PHE A 219 -10.09 -3.04 30.54
CA PHE A 219 -10.32 -4.34 29.94
C PHE A 219 -11.27 -4.28 28.76
N ALA A 220 -12.51 -3.84 29.00
CA ALA A 220 -13.50 -3.68 27.95
C ALA A 220 -13.22 -2.42 27.12
N SER A 221 -13.73 -2.41 25.90
CA SER A 221 -13.62 -1.25 25.04
C SER A 221 -14.39 -0.06 25.62
N GLU A 222 -13.78 1.12 25.55
CA GLU A 222 -14.45 2.39 25.85
C GLU A 222 -14.81 3.17 24.57
N PHE A 223 -14.68 2.54 23.39
CA PHE A 223 -15.09 3.13 22.12
C PHE A 223 -16.60 3.06 21.94
N GLY A 224 -17.19 4.10 21.33
CA GLY A 224 -18.65 4.27 21.35
C GLY A 224 -19.45 3.09 20.76
N ASP A 225 -18.95 2.46 19.71
CA ASP A 225 -19.62 1.34 19.06
C ASP A 225 -19.40 -0.02 19.74
N ASP A 226 -18.31 -0.13 20.50
CA ASP A 226 -17.83 -1.37 21.10
C ASP A 226 -17.90 -1.32 22.65
N PHE A 227 -18.51 -0.25 23.18
CA PHE A 227 -18.50 0.12 24.60
C PHE A 227 -18.94 -1.02 25.51
N ASP A 228 -18.18 -1.23 26.60
CA ASP A 228 -18.40 -2.28 27.61
C ASP A 228 -18.41 -3.73 27.04
N ALA A 229 -17.79 -3.96 25.88
CA ALA A 229 -17.59 -5.27 25.28
C ALA A 229 -16.12 -5.56 24.94
N ILE A 230 -15.83 -6.80 24.54
CA ILE A 230 -14.57 -7.16 23.88
C ILE A 230 -14.87 -7.35 22.39
N PRO A 231 -14.58 -6.36 21.54
CA PRO A 231 -14.73 -6.50 20.10
C PRO A 231 -13.64 -7.43 19.52
N ALA A 232 -14.03 -8.29 18.57
CA ALA A 232 -13.08 -9.16 17.85
C ALA A 232 -12.00 -8.32 17.15
N TYR A 233 -12.41 -7.18 16.60
CA TYR A 233 -11.54 -6.24 15.89
C TYR A 233 -10.32 -5.79 16.70
N GLU A 234 -10.48 -5.38 17.96
CA GLU A 234 -9.37 -4.93 18.79
C GLU A 234 -8.39 -6.09 19.05
N GLN A 235 -8.90 -7.29 19.27
CA GLN A 235 -8.08 -8.49 19.48
C GLN A 235 -7.33 -8.89 18.20
N ILE A 236 -7.95 -8.73 17.03
CA ILE A 236 -7.33 -8.98 15.73
C ILE A 236 -6.18 -8.00 15.51
N TYR A 237 -6.43 -6.70 15.73
CA TYR A 237 -5.42 -5.67 15.50
C TYR A 237 -4.33 -5.64 16.58
N ALA A 238 -4.59 -6.16 17.79
CA ALA A 238 -3.54 -6.41 18.79
C ALA A 238 -2.42 -7.33 18.27
N LEU A 239 -2.71 -8.19 17.28
CA LEU A 239 -1.73 -9.09 16.67
C LEU A 239 -0.98 -8.48 15.48
N ALA A 240 -1.41 -7.34 14.94
CA ALA A 240 -0.86 -6.80 13.69
C ALA A 240 0.64 -6.50 13.78
N GLY A 241 1.05 -5.67 14.73
CA GLY A 241 2.44 -5.31 14.96
C GLY A 241 3.30 -6.48 15.42
N PRO A 242 2.89 -7.24 16.46
CA PRO A 242 3.63 -8.42 16.89
C PRO A 242 3.88 -9.40 15.74
N THR A 243 2.88 -9.70 14.92
CA THR A 243 3.05 -10.68 13.83
C THR A 243 4.00 -10.21 12.74
N GLN A 244 3.98 -8.92 12.39
CA GLN A 244 4.95 -8.37 11.43
C GLN A 244 6.38 -8.35 12.02
N THR A 245 6.51 -8.09 13.32
CA THR A 245 7.78 -8.22 14.05
C THR A 245 8.27 -9.68 14.09
N PHE A 246 7.36 -10.64 14.23
CA PHE A 246 7.66 -12.07 14.16
C PHE A 246 8.16 -12.50 12.78
N ARG A 247 7.61 -11.95 11.67
CA ARG A 247 8.15 -12.21 10.32
C ARG A 247 9.62 -11.82 10.17
N ILE A 248 10.07 -10.80 10.90
CA ILE A 248 11.44 -10.28 10.84
C ILE A 248 12.37 -11.06 11.77
N THR A 249 11.91 -11.33 12.99
CA THR A 249 12.75 -11.81 14.11
C THR A 249 12.63 -13.31 14.37
N GLY A 250 11.56 -13.95 13.91
CA GLY A 250 11.23 -15.32 14.23
C GLY A 250 11.02 -15.60 15.72
N ASP A 251 10.72 -14.57 16.53
CA ASP A 251 10.57 -14.68 17.98
C ASP A 251 9.48 -15.72 18.37
N PRO A 252 9.86 -16.85 18.99
CA PRO A 252 8.92 -17.92 19.31
C PRO A 252 7.88 -17.49 20.35
N ARG A 253 8.14 -16.44 21.14
CA ARG A 253 7.20 -15.91 22.12
C ARG A 253 6.01 -15.25 21.44
N ILE A 254 6.25 -14.54 20.34
CA ILE A 254 5.17 -13.93 19.55
C ILE A 254 4.35 -15.02 18.85
N ARG A 255 5.01 -16.06 18.32
CA ARG A 255 4.31 -17.22 17.75
C ARG A 255 3.32 -17.85 18.74
N ASN A 256 3.72 -17.97 20.00
CA ASN A 256 2.84 -18.45 21.06
C ASN A 256 1.66 -17.50 21.32
N ASP A 257 1.90 -16.19 21.32
CA ASP A 257 0.85 -15.18 21.50
C ASP A 257 -0.19 -15.23 20.37
N ILE A 258 0.26 -15.42 19.11
CA ILE A 258 -0.62 -15.63 17.96
C ILE A 258 -1.47 -16.89 18.17
N GLN A 259 -0.87 -18.03 18.53
CA GLN A 259 -1.61 -19.27 18.72
C GLN A 259 -2.64 -19.17 19.86
N MET A 260 -2.27 -18.61 21.01
CA MET A 260 -3.18 -18.49 22.16
C MET A 260 -4.32 -17.49 21.86
N THR A 261 -4.06 -16.44 21.08
CA THR A 261 -5.12 -15.51 20.66
C THR A 261 -6.04 -16.15 19.61
N ILE A 262 -5.50 -16.97 18.69
CA ILE A 262 -6.33 -17.79 17.78
C ILE A 262 -7.21 -18.76 18.58
N ASN A 263 -6.67 -19.43 19.59
CA ASN A 263 -7.46 -20.30 20.45
C ASN A 263 -8.62 -19.54 21.13
N MET A 264 -8.40 -18.28 21.51
CA MET A 264 -9.44 -17.40 22.05
C MET A 264 -10.54 -17.15 21.01
N PHE A 265 -10.19 -16.81 19.76
CA PHE A 265 -11.15 -16.68 18.66
C PHE A 265 -11.95 -17.97 18.43
N GLN A 266 -11.26 -19.11 18.35
CA GLN A 266 -11.90 -20.41 18.13
C GLN A 266 -12.81 -20.84 19.30
N LYS A 267 -12.47 -20.46 20.53
CA LYS A 267 -13.22 -20.88 21.73
C LYS A 267 -14.43 -19.99 21.99
N TYR A 268 -14.27 -18.67 21.90
CA TYR A 268 -15.27 -17.71 22.40
C TYR A 268 -15.95 -16.88 21.30
N PHE A 269 -15.25 -16.55 20.21
CA PHE A 269 -15.84 -15.78 19.12
C PHE A 269 -16.50 -16.64 18.05
N LEU A 270 -15.99 -17.85 17.79
CA LEU A 270 -16.52 -18.73 16.74
C LEU A 270 -17.97 -19.14 17.03
N ASP A 271 -18.89 -18.80 16.12
CA ASP A 271 -20.23 -19.39 16.11
C ASP A 271 -20.18 -20.80 15.53
N ARG A 272 -20.04 -21.79 16.42
CA ARG A 272 -19.97 -23.21 16.03
C ARG A 272 -21.25 -23.75 15.42
N LYS A 273 -22.38 -23.02 15.53
CA LYS A 273 -23.68 -23.46 15.02
C LYS A 273 -23.91 -23.00 13.58
N LEU A 274 -23.64 -21.73 13.28
CA LEU A 274 -23.94 -21.13 11.96
C LEU A 274 -22.70 -20.57 11.25
N GLY A 275 -21.50 -20.80 11.79
CA GLY A 275 -20.24 -20.37 11.18
C GLY A 275 -19.95 -18.88 11.34
N GLY A 276 -18.72 -18.47 11.02
CA GLY A 276 -18.22 -17.11 11.25
C GLY A 276 -17.96 -16.79 12.72
N TYR A 277 -17.60 -15.53 12.99
CA TYR A 277 -17.22 -15.07 14.32
C TYR A 277 -18.15 -13.95 14.79
N TRP A 278 -18.56 -14.03 16.05
CA TRP A 278 -19.21 -12.93 16.73
C TRP A 278 -18.33 -11.68 16.66
N SER A 279 -18.97 -10.53 16.47
CA SER A 279 -18.26 -9.25 16.47
C SER A 279 -17.82 -8.82 17.86
N HIS A 280 -18.52 -9.27 18.89
CA HIS A 280 -18.28 -8.92 20.28
C HIS A 280 -18.54 -10.12 21.18
N ILE A 281 -17.83 -10.15 22.31
CA ILE A 281 -18.14 -11.03 23.45
C ILE A 281 -18.23 -10.22 24.73
N ASP A 282 -19.02 -10.71 25.68
CA ASP A 282 -19.15 -10.09 27.00
C ASP A 282 -17.84 -10.22 27.81
N PRO A 283 -17.33 -9.16 28.45
CA PRO A 283 -16.06 -9.21 29.17
C PRO A 283 -16.04 -10.14 30.38
N ILE A 284 -17.21 -10.51 30.93
CA ILE A 284 -17.30 -11.33 32.15
C ILE A 284 -17.45 -12.81 31.80
N THR A 285 -18.26 -13.13 30.80
CA THR A 285 -18.65 -14.49 30.44
C THR A 285 -18.00 -15.01 29.16
N PHE A 286 -17.39 -14.11 28.36
CA PHE A 286 -16.88 -14.40 27.02
C PHE A 286 -17.91 -15.00 26.07
N ASP A 287 -19.19 -14.66 26.26
CA ASP A 287 -20.30 -15.11 25.44
C ASP A 287 -20.75 -14.00 24.48
N GLY A 288 -20.70 -14.28 23.17
CA GLY A 288 -21.20 -13.38 22.12
C GLY A 288 -22.72 -13.27 22.05
N THR A 289 -23.45 -14.04 22.86
CA THR A 289 -24.91 -14.07 22.95
C THR A 289 -25.46 -13.49 24.27
N ALA A 290 -24.58 -13.00 25.13
CA ALA A 290 -24.94 -12.41 26.41
C ALA A 290 -25.86 -11.18 26.25
N GLU A 291 -26.77 -10.99 27.20
CA GLU A 291 -27.73 -9.86 27.18
C GLU A 291 -27.05 -8.51 27.42
N SER A 292 -25.92 -8.50 28.14
CA SER A 292 -25.10 -7.31 28.43
C SER A 292 -24.57 -6.62 27.18
N LEU A 293 -24.44 -7.33 26.05
CA LEU A 293 -23.96 -6.79 24.78
C LEU A 293 -24.99 -5.89 24.07
N ASP A 294 -26.23 -5.84 24.54
CA ASP A 294 -27.31 -5.00 23.97
C ASP A 294 -27.37 -5.08 22.43
N ARG A 295 -27.14 -3.97 21.71
CA ARG A 295 -27.18 -3.90 20.24
C ARG A 295 -26.10 -4.73 19.53
N ASN A 296 -25.03 -5.11 20.23
CA ASN A 296 -23.92 -5.91 19.71
C ASN A 296 -24.13 -7.42 19.90
N ARG A 297 -25.14 -7.82 20.67
CA ARG A 297 -25.49 -9.22 20.92
C ARG A 297 -25.70 -9.98 19.63
N SER A 298 -25.00 -11.11 19.49
CA SER A 298 -25.18 -12.07 18.39
C SER A 298 -25.09 -11.43 17.00
N ARG A 299 -24.14 -10.50 16.83
CA ARG A 299 -23.84 -9.84 15.54
C ARG A 299 -22.56 -10.37 14.92
N LYS A 300 -22.53 -10.44 13.59
CA LYS A 300 -21.34 -10.73 12.77
C LYS A 300 -21.12 -9.57 11.80
N ASN A 301 -19.88 -9.30 11.41
CA ASN A 301 -19.61 -8.20 10.47
C ASN A 301 -18.29 -8.41 9.69
N TRP A 302 -17.97 -7.48 8.79
CA TRP A 302 -16.68 -7.45 8.11
C TRP A 302 -15.51 -7.57 9.11
N ASN A 303 -15.50 -6.76 10.17
CA ASN A 303 -14.38 -6.68 11.09
C ASN A 303 -14.12 -8.01 11.84
N SER A 304 -15.16 -8.80 12.11
CA SER A 304 -15.02 -10.06 12.85
C SER A 304 -14.63 -11.25 11.97
N VAL A 305 -14.74 -11.12 10.63
CA VAL A 305 -14.43 -12.20 9.69
C VAL A 305 -13.25 -11.82 8.81
N GLY A 306 -13.34 -10.68 8.15
CA GLY A 306 -12.40 -10.25 7.13
C GLY A 306 -11.11 -9.66 7.66
N ASP A 307 -11.14 -8.90 8.76
CA ASP A 307 -9.94 -8.22 9.26
C ASP A 307 -8.85 -9.20 9.75
N HIS A 308 -9.22 -10.44 10.09
CA HIS A 308 -8.24 -11.50 10.37
C HIS A 308 -7.17 -11.61 9.28
N ALA A 309 -7.59 -11.55 8.00
CA ALA A 309 -6.71 -11.78 6.86
C ALA A 309 -5.58 -10.72 6.76
N PRO A 310 -5.84 -9.43 6.55
CA PRO A 310 -4.79 -8.44 6.39
C PRO A 310 -4.06 -8.11 7.69
N ALA A 311 -4.74 -8.09 8.85
CA ALA A 311 -4.14 -7.60 10.08
C ALA A 311 -2.98 -8.47 10.55
N TYR A 312 -3.15 -9.80 10.57
CA TYR A 312 -2.11 -10.70 11.08
C TYR A 312 -2.06 -12.06 10.38
N LEU A 313 -3.20 -12.63 9.96
CA LEU A 313 -3.25 -14.06 9.64
C LEU A 313 -2.47 -14.39 8.36
N ILE A 314 -2.51 -13.52 7.34
CA ILE A 314 -1.67 -13.68 6.15
C ILE A 314 -0.19 -13.65 6.54
N ASN A 315 0.23 -12.69 7.37
CA ASN A 315 1.61 -12.56 7.82
C ASN A 315 2.05 -13.77 8.68
N ALA A 316 1.16 -14.30 9.52
CA ALA A 316 1.41 -15.49 10.31
C ALA A 316 1.58 -16.73 9.41
N VAL A 317 0.71 -16.90 8.40
CA VAL A 317 0.82 -17.96 7.40
C VAL A 317 2.13 -17.86 6.62
N LEU A 318 2.53 -16.67 6.17
CA LEU A 318 3.80 -16.44 5.46
C LEU A 318 5.01 -16.82 6.33
N ALA A 319 4.95 -16.51 7.63
CA ALA A 319 6.04 -16.76 8.56
C ALA A 319 6.23 -18.25 8.89
N THR A 320 5.14 -19.04 8.96
CA THR A 320 5.19 -20.40 9.54
C THR A 320 4.76 -21.52 8.61
N ASP A 321 4.01 -21.23 7.54
CA ASP A 321 3.32 -22.22 6.72
C ASP A 321 2.35 -23.13 7.50
N ASN A 322 1.79 -22.63 8.62
CA ASN A 322 1.00 -23.44 9.55
C ASN A 322 -0.35 -23.88 8.90
N PRO A 323 -0.64 -25.19 8.79
CA PRO A 323 -1.85 -25.68 8.14
C PRO A 323 -3.15 -25.28 8.84
N GLU A 324 -3.16 -25.16 10.17
CA GLU A 324 -4.34 -24.71 10.92
C GLU A 324 -4.69 -23.25 10.59
N TRP A 325 -3.67 -22.39 10.53
CA TRP A 325 -3.84 -20.97 10.25
C TRP A 325 -4.23 -20.72 8.79
N LYS A 326 -3.71 -21.54 7.86
CA LYS A 326 -4.17 -21.56 6.46
C LYS A 326 -5.65 -21.94 6.37
N ALA A 327 -6.08 -22.98 7.09
CA ALA A 327 -7.48 -23.39 7.10
C ALA A 327 -8.39 -22.31 7.70
N MET A 328 -7.96 -21.60 8.75
CA MET A 328 -8.69 -20.45 9.29
C MET A 328 -8.81 -19.32 8.25
N LEU A 329 -7.73 -19.00 7.55
CA LEU A 329 -7.71 -17.96 6.52
C LEU A 329 -8.65 -18.31 5.36
N GLU A 330 -8.61 -19.55 4.89
CA GLU A 330 -9.51 -20.07 3.87
C GLU A 330 -10.97 -20.03 4.32
N CYS A 331 -11.26 -20.44 5.56
CA CYS A 331 -12.60 -20.37 6.13
C CYS A 331 -13.14 -18.93 6.19
N CYS A 332 -12.29 -17.94 6.50
CA CYS A 332 -12.70 -16.53 6.46
C CYS A 332 -13.06 -16.11 5.03
N ALA A 333 -12.24 -16.48 4.03
CA ALA A 333 -12.51 -16.18 2.62
C ALA A 333 -13.81 -16.85 2.12
N ASP A 334 -14.03 -18.13 2.43
CA ASP A 334 -15.27 -18.85 2.12
C ASP A 334 -16.49 -18.19 2.77
N THR A 335 -16.36 -17.74 4.03
CA THR A 335 -17.44 -17.05 4.74
C THR A 335 -17.78 -15.72 4.06
N ILE A 336 -16.77 -14.96 3.65
CA ILE A 336 -16.96 -13.68 2.94
C ILE A 336 -17.71 -13.92 1.63
N THR A 337 -17.24 -14.86 0.80
CA THR A 337 -17.85 -15.12 -0.51
C THR A 337 -19.26 -15.71 -0.39
N GLY A 338 -19.54 -16.48 0.66
CA GLY A 338 -20.85 -17.07 0.93
C GLY A 338 -21.92 -16.11 1.46
N HIS A 339 -21.54 -15.04 2.16
CA HIS A 339 -22.50 -14.22 2.92
C HIS A 339 -22.49 -12.72 2.61
N PHE A 340 -21.40 -12.13 2.12
CA PHE A 340 -21.30 -10.66 2.03
C PHE A 340 -21.98 -10.05 0.80
N GLN A 341 -22.29 -10.87 -0.19
CA GLN A 341 -22.88 -10.44 -1.44
C GLN A 341 -24.35 -10.03 -1.27
N ASP A 342 -24.74 -8.93 -1.91
CA ASP A 342 -26.13 -8.44 -1.93
C ASP A 342 -26.45 -7.76 -3.28
N TYR A 343 -25.86 -8.28 -4.36
CA TYR A 343 -25.87 -7.64 -5.68
C TYR A 343 -27.24 -7.62 -6.37
N ALA A 344 -28.23 -8.33 -5.83
CA ALA A 344 -29.62 -8.20 -6.25
C ALA A 344 -30.26 -6.88 -5.79
N ASN A 345 -29.73 -6.27 -4.71
CA ASN A 345 -30.33 -5.09 -4.06
C ASN A 345 -29.41 -3.87 -4.07
N SER A 346 -28.08 -4.06 -4.13
CA SER A 346 -27.09 -3.00 -3.99
C SER A 346 -25.81 -3.33 -4.74
N PRO A 347 -25.09 -2.36 -5.34
CA PRO A 347 -23.77 -2.59 -5.92
C PRO A 347 -22.66 -2.80 -4.88
N PHE A 348 -22.99 -2.70 -3.59
CA PHE A 348 -22.05 -2.87 -2.47
C PHE A 348 -22.37 -4.12 -1.66
N VAL A 349 -21.35 -4.68 -1.03
CA VAL A 349 -21.49 -5.73 -0.02
C VAL A 349 -22.34 -5.26 1.17
N ASN A 350 -22.87 -6.22 1.91
CA ASN A 350 -23.48 -5.96 3.21
C ASN A 350 -22.43 -6.09 4.32
N GLU A 351 -22.45 -5.20 5.31
CA GLU A 351 -21.37 -5.06 6.30
C GLU A 351 -21.65 -5.78 7.62
N LYS A 352 -22.94 -5.85 8.02
CA LYS A 352 -23.36 -6.34 9.33
C LYS A 352 -24.50 -7.34 9.20
N PHE A 353 -24.45 -8.37 10.04
CA PHE A 353 -25.34 -9.51 9.98
C PHE A 353 -25.83 -9.89 11.38
N HIS A 354 -27.05 -10.43 11.43
CA HIS A 354 -27.51 -11.19 12.57
C HIS A 354 -26.83 -12.57 12.63
N ALA A 355 -27.09 -13.32 13.71
CA ALA A 355 -26.54 -14.66 13.91
C ALA A 355 -26.76 -15.61 12.72
N ASP A 356 -27.92 -15.52 12.07
CA ASP A 356 -28.33 -16.36 10.95
C ASP A 356 -27.88 -15.86 9.58
N TRP A 357 -26.97 -14.89 9.54
CA TRP A 357 -26.49 -14.23 8.32
C TRP A 357 -27.53 -13.41 7.57
N SER A 358 -28.70 -13.14 8.15
CA SER A 358 -29.59 -12.11 7.63
C SER A 358 -28.96 -10.72 7.78
N HIS A 359 -29.17 -9.85 6.79
CA HIS A 359 -28.57 -8.50 6.75
C HIS A 359 -29.11 -7.62 7.89
N ASP A 360 -28.22 -7.06 8.72
CA ASP A 360 -28.57 -6.02 9.69
C ASP A 360 -28.36 -4.64 9.08
N GLN A 361 -29.44 -4.06 8.56
CA GLN A 361 -29.45 -2.75 7.91
C GLN A 361 -29.88 -1.62 8.85
N THR A 362 -29.97 -1.90 10.16
CA THR A 362 -30.50 -0.97 11.16
C THR A 362 -29.49 -0.61 12.24
N TRP A 363 -28.30 -1.20 12.18
CA TRP A 363 -27.29 -1.07 13.22
C TRP A 363 -26.63 0.32 13.23
N GLY A 364 -26.68 1.00 14.38
CA GLY A 364 -25.85 2.16 14.72
C GLY A 364 -25.83 3.27 13.67
N TRP A 365 -24.64 3.84 13.41
CA TRP A 365 -24.47 4.82 12.32
C TRP A 365 -24.47 4.16 10.95
N GLN A 366 -24.16 2.85 10.87
CA GLN A 366 -23.93 2.18 9.61
C GLN A 366 -25.23 1.99 8.83
N GLN A 367 -26.34 1.64 9.50
CA GLN A 367 -27.66 1.50 8.85
C GLN A 367 -27.53 0.70 7.52
N ASN A 368 -28.25 1.07 6.46
CA ASN A 368 -28.05 0.52 5.11
C ASN A 368 -27.02 1.33 4.28
N ARG A 369 -25.82 1.51 4.83
CA ARG A 369 -24.71 2.24 4.18
C ARG A 369 -23.52 1.32 3.93
N ALA A 370 -22.78 1.61 2.87
CA ALA A 370 -21.57 0.90 2.47
C ALA A 370 -20.34 1.73 2.79
N VAL A 371 -19.31 1.05 3.29
CA VAL A 371 -17.96 1.60 3.39
C VAL A 371 -17.23 1.20 2.10
N VAL A 372 -16.90 2.19 1.26
CA VAL A 372 -16.30 1.90 -0.07
C VAL A 372 -14.96 1.18 0.11
N GLY A 373 -14.16 1.64 1.08
CA GLY A 373 -12.88 1.01 1.43
C GLY A 373 -13.00 -0.48 1.78
N HIS A 374 -14.05 -0.92 2.48
CA HIS A 374 -14.22 -2.34 2.83
C HIS A 374 -14.53 -3.22 1.64
N ASN A 375 -15.29 -2.72 0.66
CA ASN A 375 -15.51 -3.44 -0.59
C ASN A 375 -14.18 -3.69 -1.30
N LEU A 376 -13.38 -2.63 -1.49
CA LEU A 376 -12.05 -2.74 -2.08
C LEU A 376 -11.13 -3.65 -1.23
N LYS A 377 -11.23 -3.58 0.10
CA LYS A 377 -10.52 -4.43 1.05
C LYS A 377 -10.82 -5.92 0.86
N ILE A 378 -12.09 -6.27 0.65
CA ILE A 378 -12.51 -7.63 0.28
C ILE A 378 -11.83 -8.05 -1.02
N ALA A 379 -11.91 -7.23 -2.06
CA ALA A 379 -11.39 -7.59 -3.38
C ALA A 379 -9.89 -7.92 -3.34
N TRP A 380 -9.09 -7.08 -2.68
CA TRP A 380 -7.63 -7.28 -2.67
C TRP A 380 -7.19 -8.39 -1.72
N ASN A 381 -7.88 -8.60 -0.59
CA ASN A 381 -7.58 -9.73 0.30
C ASN A 381 -7.99 -11.08 -0.32
N LEU A 382 -9.14 -11.19 -0.99
CA LEU A 382 -9.48 -12.39 -1.76
C LEU A 382 -8.45 -12.63 -2.86
N THR A 383 -7.99 -11.57 -3.53
CA THR A 383 -6.93 -11.67 -4.55
C THR A 383 -5.61 -12.18 -3.98
N ARG A 384 -5.21 -11.77 -2.78
CA ARG A 384 -4.03 -12.32 -2.05
C ARG A 384 -4.21 -13.78 -1.69
N ILE A 385 -5.36 -14.14 -1.11
CA ILE A 385 -5.63 -15.50 -0.62
C ILE A 385 -5.59 -16.52 -1.78
N ARG A 386 -5.89 -16.11 -3.01
CA ARG A 386 -5.72 -16.96 -4.21
C ARG A 386 -4.29 -17.45 -4.44
N GLY A 387 -3.27 -16.75 -3.94
CA GLY A 387 -1.88 -17.24 -3.95
C GLY A 387 -1.68 -18.50 -3.09
N MET A 388 -2.56 -18.74 -2.12
CA MET A 388 -2.60 -19.92 -1.27
C MET A 388 -3.68 -20.92 -1.70
N ALA A 389 -4.89 -20.44 -2.01
CA ALA A 389 -6.06 -21.23 -2.40
C ALA A 389 -6.83 -20.54 -3.53
N ASP A 390 -6.59 -20.90 -4.79
CA ASP A 390 -7.21 -20.30 -5.96
C ASP A 390 -8.59 -20.91 -6.26
N LYS A 391 -9.62 -20.45 -5.55
CA LYS A 391 -11.02 -20.83 -5.82
C LYS A 391 -11.69 -19.86 -6.82
N PRO A 392 -12.54 -20.35 -7.75
CA PRO A 392 -13.28 -19.50 -8.68
C PRO A 392 -14.10 -18.41 -7.99
N GLU A 393 -14.76 -18.74 -6.88
CA GLU A 393 -15.63 -17.84 -6.12
C GLU A 393 -14.86 -16.62 -5.60
N TYR A 394 -13.59 -16.79 -5.22
CA TYR A 394 -12.74 -15.70 -4.75
C TYR A 394 -12.41 -14.73 -5.89
N ARG A 395 -12.08 -15.28 -7.05
CA ARG A 395 -11.77 -14.53 -8.27
C ARG A 395 -12.99 -13.77 -8.77
N GLU A 396 -14.13 -14.45 -8.87
CA GLU A 396 -15.38 -13.88 -9.36
C GLU A 396 -15.87 -12.75 -8.45
N PHE A 397 -15.82 -12.94 -7.13
CA PHE A 397 -16.26 -11.90 -6.19
C PHE A 397 -15.31 -10.69 -6.20
N ALA A 398 -13.99 -10.91 -6.19
CA ALA A 398 -13.02 -9.82 -6.30
C ALA A 398 -13.17 -9.03 -7.60
N ALA A 399 -13.32 -9.72 -8.75
CA ALA A 399 -13.55 -9.09 -10.04
C ALA A 399 -14.88 -8.32 -10.08
N ARG A 400 -15.93 -8.86 -9.47
CA ARG A 400 -17.24 -8.19 -9.39
C ARG A 400 -17.17 -6.88 -8.61
N ILE A 401 -16.47 -6.87 -7.47
CA ILE A 401 -16.23 -5.64 -6.73
C ILE A 401 -15.41 -4.66 -7.59
N ALA A 402 -14.33 -5.13 -8.21
CA ALA A 402 -13.45 -4.29 -9.02
C ALA A 402 -14.16 -3.62 -10.20
N GLU A 403 -15.18 -4.26 -10.76
CA GLU A 403 -16.07 -3.72 -11.80
C GLU A 403 -17.02 -2.64 -11.26
N LEU A 404 -17.60 -2.85 -10.07
CA LEU A 404 -18.65 -1.99 -9.51
C LEU A 404 -18.10 -0.75 -8.79
N MET A 405 -17.00 -0.88 -8.05
CA MET A 405 -16.50 0.22 -7.21
C MET A 405 -16.14 1.49 -7.98
N PRO A 406 -15.53 1.45 -9.18
CA PRO A 406 -15.29 2.67 -9.96
C PRO A 406 -16.58 3.40 -10.31
N GLN A 407 -17.68 2.66 -10.45
CA GLN A 407 -18.96 3.23 -10.83
C GLN A 407 -19.68 3.90 -9.66
N HIS A 408 -19.60 3.30 -8.47
CA HIS A 408 -20.44 3.66 -7.33
C HIS A 408 -19.68 4.27 -6.15
N GLY A 409 -18.37 4.03 -6.03
CA GLY A 409 -17.54 4.46 -4.89
C GLY A 409 -16.42 5.46 -5.24
N MET A 410 -16.05 5.59 -6.51
CA MET A 410 -15.00 6.51 -6.96
C MET A 410 -15.56 7.90 -7.30
N ASP A 411 -14.79 8.95 -7.01
CA ASP A 411 -15.02 10.28 -7.59
C ASP A 411 -14.42 10.34 -9.01
N LYS A 412 -15.23 10.07 -10.03
CA LYS A 412 -14.79 10.03 -11.44
C LYS A 412 -14.36 11.40 -11.98
N GLN A 413 -14.74 12.49 -11.32
CA GLN A 413 -14.31 13.84 -11.72
C GLN A 413 -12.98 14.21 -11.08
N ARG A 414 -12.82 13.98 -9.78
CA ARG A 414 -11.69 14.52 -9.00
C ARG A 414 -10.62 13.48 -8.69
N GLY A 415 -10.92 12.20 -8.91
CA GLY A 415 -10.10 11.08 -8.47
C GLY A 415 -10.33 10.74 -7.00
N GLY A 416 -9.82 9.59 -6.59
CA GLY A 416 -9.94 9.06 -5.24
C GLY A 416 -11.30 8.42 -4.93
N TRP A 417 -11.39 7.82 -3.75
CA TRP A 417 -12.49 6.99 -3.28
C TRP A 417 -13.25 7.69 -2.14
N TYR A 418 -14.58 7.66 -2.21
CA TYR A 418 -15.44 8.25 -1.17
C TYR A 418 -15.50 7.41 0.09
N ASP A 419 -15.94 8.05 1.18
CA ASP A 419 -16.03 7.43 2.49
C ASP A 419 -17.16 6.41 2.65
N VAL A 420 -18.31 6.90 3.10
CA VAL A 420 -19.49 6.08 3.35
C VAL A 420 -20.64 6.61 2.53
N VAL A 421 -21.31 5.71 1.82
CA VAL A 421 -22.45 6.02 0.94
C VAL A 421 -23.65 5.17 1.27
N SER A 422 -24.87 5.65 1.00
CA SER A 422 -26.07 4.82 1.03
C SER A 422 -25.94 3.66 0.03
N ARG A 423 -26.34 2.44 0.42
CA ARG A 423 -26.23 1.25 -0.45
C ARG A 423 -27.20 1.28 -1.62
N VAL A 424 -28.36 1.87 -1.41
CA VAL A 424 -29.41 2.02 -2.42
C VAL A 424 -29.60 3.48 -2.80
N ILE A 425 -30.00 3.70 -4.04
CA ILE A 425 -30.42 5.01 -4.55
C ILE A 425 -31.87 5.23 -4.10
N GLY A 426 -32.15 6.39 -3.49
CA GLY A 426 -33.50 6.72 -3.04
C GLY A 426 -34.47 7.01 -4.20
N GLU A 427 -35.77 7.05 -3.88
CA GLU A 427 -36.79 7.40 -4.87
C GLU A 427 -36.55 8.81 -5.44
N GLY A 428 -36.48 8.91 -6.77
CA GLY A 428 -36.20 10.16 -7.48
C GLY A 428 -34.76 10.65 -7.39
N GLU A 429 -33.84 9.86 -6.85
CA GLU A 429 -32.42 10.18 -6.78
C GLU A 429 -31.64 9.56 -7.93
N GLU A 430 -30.53 10.20 -8.34
CA GLU A 430 -29.62 9.69 -9.38
C GLU A 430 -28.27 9.23 -8.81
N TRP A 431 -28.00 9.56 -7.54
CA TRP A 431 -26.71 9.34 -6.89
C TRP A 431 -26.89 8.73 -5.51
N HIS A 432 -25.97 7.85 -5.12
CA HIS A 432 -25.86 7.40 -3.74
C HIS A 432 -25.56 8.60 -2.83
N ARG A 433 -26.29 8.73 -1.73
CA ARG A 433 -26.06 9.81 -0.76
C ARG A 433 -24.84 9.54 0.09
N TYR A 434 -23.98 10.53 0.25
CA TYR A 434 -22.90 10.49 1.23
C TYR A 434 -23.48 10.49 2.64
N ALA A 435 -22.95 9.65 3.53
CA ALA A 435 -23.47 9.51 4.89
C ALA A 435 -23.34 10.82 5.70
N TRP A 436 -22.22 11.52 5.54
CA TRP A 436 -21.92 12.76 6.26
C TRP A 436 -21.28 13.84 5.37
N HIS A 437 -20.43 13.43 4.43
CA HIS A 437 -19.60 14.32 3.62
C HIS A 437 -19.05 13.61 2.39
N ASP A 438 -18.53 14.38 1.43
CA ASP A 438 -17.83 13.93 0.22
C ASP A 438 -16.30 13.90 0.36
N ARG A 439 -15.78 14.14 1.58
CA ARG A 439 -14.36 14.04 1.91
C ARG A 439 -13.83 12.63 1.68
N LYS A 440 -12.52 12.53 1.51
CA LYS A 440 -11.82 11.28 1.20
C LYS A 440 -10.82 10.99 2.31
N ALA A 441 -10.90 9.79 2.88
CA ALA A 441 -10.04 9.33 3.95
C ALA A 441 -8.82 8.57 3.42
N TRP A 442 -7.67 8.78 4.06
CA TRP A 442 -6.38 8.22 3.64
C TRP A 442 -6.40 6.69 3.52
N TRP A 443 -7.02 6.02 4.50
CA TRP A 443 -7.03 4.56 4.60
C TRP A 443 -7.84 3.91 3.47
N GLN A 444 -8.87 4.60 2.96
CA GLN A 444 -9.64 4.09 1.83
C GLN A 444 -8.90 4.25 0.52
N GLN A 445 -8.08 5.31 0.40
CA GLN A 445 -7.26 5.49 -0.78
C GLN A 445 -6.25 4.35 -0.90
N GLU A 446 -5.65 3.94 0.22
CA GLU A 446 -4.84 2.72 0.25
C GLU A 446 -5.63 1.51 -0.24
N GLN A 447 -6.85 1.26 0.25
CA GLN A 447 -7.61 0.07 -0.16
C GLN A 447 -7.84 0.04 -1.67
N GLY A 448 -8.14 1.19 -2.29
CA GLY A 448 -8.26 1.32 -3.74
C GLY A 448 -6.94 1.08 -4.47
N ILE A 449 -5.85 1.71 -4.01
CA ILE A 449 -4.52 1.54 -4.63
C ILE A 449 -4.09 0.08 -4.58
N LEU A 450 -4.11 -0.55 -3.40
CA LEU A 450 -3.66 -1.93 -3.22
C LEU A 450 -4.54 -2.92 -4.00
N ALA A 451 -5.86 -2.69 -4.06
CA ALA A 451 -6.76 -3.51 -4.86
C ALA A 451 -6.40 -3.51 -6.33
N TYR A 452 -6.31 -2.34 -6.96
CA TYR A 452 -6.05 -2.29 -8.39
C TYR A 452 -4.60 -2.65 -8.75
N LEU A 453 -3.63 -2.41 -7.87
CA LEU A 453 -2.25 -2.88 -8.06
C LEU A 453 -2.17 -4.41 -8.10
N ILE A 454 -2.74 -5.12 -7.11
CA ILE A 454 -2.66 -6.58 -7.09
C ILE A 454 -3.55 -7.23 -8.16
N LEU A 455 -4.74 -6.69 -8.41
CA LEU A 455 -5.62 -7.16 -9.49
C LEU A 455 -4.94 -7.05 -10.85
N PHE A 456 -4.33 -5.90 -11.17
CA PHE A 456 -3.53 -5.77 -12.38
C PHE A 456 -2.30 -6.69 -12.38
N GLY A 457 -1.65 -6.81 -11.22
CA GLY A 457 -0.52 -7.70 -10.98
C GLY A 457 -0.78 -9.15 -11.42
N LEU A 458 -2.01 -9.64 -11.22
CA LEU A 458 -2.43 -11.01 -11.52
C LEU A 458 -3.18 -11.14 -12.85
N GLU A 459 -4.09 -10.22 -13.18
CA GLU A 459 -5.01 -10.37 -14.32
C GLU A 459 -4.60 -9.57 -15.56
N LYS A 460 -3.64 -8.63 -15.43
CA LYS A 460 -3.09 -7.83 -16.53
C LYS A 460 -4.13 -7.05 -17.35
N ARG A 461 -5.29 -6.73 -16.76
CA ARG A 461 -6.31 -5.93 -17.42
C ARG A 461 -5.95 -4.43 -17.45
N PRO A 462 -5.89 -3.77 -18.62
CA PRO A 462 -5.46 -2.37 -18.72
C PRO A 462 -6.27 -1.40 -17.84
N GLU A 463 -7.58 -1.65 -17.67
CA GLU A 463 -8.44 -0.84 -16.81
C GLU A 463 -8.00 -0.87 -15.34
N TYR A 464 -7.46 -1.98 -14.85
CA TYR A 464 -6.96 -2.07 -13.48
C TYR A 464 -5.67 -1.28 -13.31
N LEU A 465 -4.77 -1.29 -14.30
CA LEU A 465 -3.58 -0.44 -14.27
C LEU A 465 -3.96 1.05 -14.28
N GLN A 466 -4.94 1.42 -15.09
CA GLN A 466 -5.46 2.79 -15.11
C GLN A 466 -5.98 3.20 -13.73
N LEU A 467 -6.87 2.42 -13.12
CA LEU A 467 -7.44 2.72 -11.80
C LEU A 467 -6.38 2.73 -10.69
N ALA A 468 -5.38 1.85 -10.76
CA ALA A 468 -4.24 1.85 -9.83
C ALA A 468 -3.43 3.16 -9.94
N ARG A 469 -3.15 3.61 -11.17
CA ARG A 469 -2.41 4.85 -11.44
C ARG A 469 -3.20 6.08 -11.02
N GLU A 470 -4.48 6.17 -11.37
CA GLU A 470 -5.34 7.29 -10.98
C GLU A 470 -5.48 7.39 -9.45
N SER A 471 -5.70 6.26 -8.77
CA SER A 471 -5.78 6.22 -7.30
C SER A 471 -4.44 6.60 -6.64
N SER A 472 -3.32 6.08 -7.16
CA SER A 472 -1.99 6.38 -6.64
C SER A 472 -1.61 7.84 -6.87
N ALA A 473 -1.99 8.40 -8.02
CA ALA A 473 -1.76 9.80 -8.35
C ALA A 473 -2.55 10.72 -7.40
N PHE A 474 -3.82 10.39 -7.12
CA PHE A 474 -4.63 11.18 -6.19
C PHE A 474 -4.03 11.18 -4.78
N TYR A 475 -3.66 10.00 -4.27
CA TYR A 475 -3.02 9.90 -2.95
C TYR A 475 -1.71 10.69 -2.88
N ASN A 476 -0.79 10.47 -3.83
CA ASN A 476 0.52 11.13 -3.80
C ASN A 476 0.45 12.64 -4.07
N ALA A 477 -0.57 13.13 -4.77
CA ALA A 477 -0.75 14.57 -5.02
C ALA A 477 -1.36 15.32 -3.83
N TRP A 478 -2.26 14.68 -3.06
CA TRP A 478 -3.14 15.40 -2.14
C TRP A 478 -3.04 14.98 -0.66
N PHE A 479 -2.58 13.77 -0.36
CA PHE A 479 -2.51 13.29 1.03
C PHE A 479 -1.17 13.52 1.71
N LEU A 480 -0.09 13.67 0.96
CA LEU A 480 1.25 13.85 1.52
C LEU A 480 1.37 15.26 2.11
N ASP A 481 1.72 15.34 3.39
CA ASP A 481 1.99 16.60 4.06
C ASP A 481 3.47 16.93 3.92
N HIS A 482 3.80 17.72 2.90
CA HIS A 482 5.17 18.10 2.60
C HIS A 482 5.76 19.14 3.56
N ASP A 483 4.96 19.71 4.46
CA ASP A 483 5.40 20.73 5.41
C ASP A 483 5.75 20.10 6.76
N ALA A 484 4.85 19.30 7.34
CA ALA A 484 5.05 18.64 8.63
C ALA A 484 5.52 17.18 8.54
N GLY A 485 5.28 16.52 7.40
CA GLY A 485 5.50 15.09 7.23
C GLY A 485 4.26 14.23 7.55
N GLY A 486 4.37 12.93 7.24
CA GLY A 486 3.26 12.00 7.32
C GLY A 486 2.18 12.31 6.28
N VAL A 487 0.93 11.91 6.57
CA VAL A 487 -0.21 12.09 5.66
C VAL A 487 -1.35 12.80 6.35
N TYR A 488 -2.19 13.50 5.59
CA TYR A 488 -3.44 14.05 6.12
C TYR A 488 -4.44 12.93 6.40
N PHE A 489 -5.25 13.07 7.44
CA PHE A 489 -6.34 12.14 7.73
C PHE A 489 -7.38 12.20 6.61
N ASN A 490 -7.90 13.39 6.32
CA ASN A 490 -8.88 13.62 5.26
C ASN A 490 -8.44 14.75 4.33
N VAL A 491 -8.85 14.63 3.07
CA VAL A 491 -8.91 15.75 2.13
C VAL A 491 -10.36 16.01 1.74
N LEU A 492 -10.69 17.26 1.42
CA LEU A 492 -11.94 17.62 0.75
C LEU A 492 -12.02 16.92 -0.62
N ALA A 493 -13.20 16.88 -1.23
CA ALA A 493 -13.37 16.19 -2.50
C ALA A 493 -12.40 16.68 -3.60
N ASN A 494 -12.01 17.96 -3.55
CA ASN A 494 -11.07 18.60 -4.47
C ASN A 494 -9.58 18.47 -4.08
N GLY A 495 -9.24 17.64 -3.09
CA GLY A 495 -7.85 17.38 -2.67
C GLY A 495 -7.27 18.34 -1.64
N ILE A 496 -7.98 19.41 -1.26
CA ILE A 496 -7.51 20.33 -0.21
C ILE A 496 -7.53 19.62 1.16
N PRO A 497 -6.46 19.70 1.98
CA PRO A 497 -6.43 19.10 3.30
C PRO A 497 -7.56 19.57 4.22
N TYR A 498 -8.22 18.63 4.91
CA TYR A 498 -9.25 18.94 5.89
C TYR A 498 -8.63 18.96 7.29
N LEU A 499 -8.58 20.13 7.93
CA LEU A 499 -7.84 20.35 9.18
C LEU A 499 -8.74 20.77 10.35
N MET A 500 -9.89 20.12 10.54
CA MET A 500 -10.79 20.38 11.68
C MET A 500 -10.93 19.17 12.62
N GLY A 501 -11.17 19.44 13.90
CA GLY A 501 -11.43 18.41 14.92
C GLY A 501 -10.27 17.41 15.07
N THR A 502 -10.63 16.15 15.34
CA THR A 502 -9.67 15.03 15.42
C THR A 502 -9.07 14.69 14.05
N GLU A 503 -9.77 14.98 12.96
CA GLU A 503 -9.34 14.67 11.59
C GLU A 503 -8.23 15.60 11.07
N ARG A 504 -7.71 16.51 11.90
CA ARG A 504 -6.46 17.26 11.61
C ARG A 504 -5.22 16.58 12.20
N MET A 505 -5.42 15.63 13.11
CA MET A 505 -4.36 15.01 13.90
C MET A 505 -3.62 13.97 13.06
N LYS A 506 -2.33 13.76 13.35
CA LYS A 506 -1.49 12.72 12.72
C LYS A 506 -1.50 11.41 13.52
N GLY A 507 -1.99 11.48 14.76
CA GLY A 507 -2.17 10.36 15.66
C GLY A 507 -3.52 10.51 16.35
N SER A 508 -4.31 9.46 16.35
CA SER A 508 -5.56 9.34 17.11
C SER A 508 -5.91 7.86 17.24
N HIS A 509 -6.98 7.55 17.98
CA HIS A 509 -7.57 6.21 18.01
C HIS A 509 -7.73 5.59 16.60
N SER A 510 -8.20 6.38 15.62
CA SER A 510 -8.44 5.89 14.27
C SER A 510 -7.20 5.94 13.35
N MET A 511 -6.09 6.53 13.78
CA MET A 511 -4.91 6.76 12.94
C MET A 511 -3.61 6.64 13.71
N ALA A 512 -2.79 5.63 13.36
CA ALA A 512 -1.43 5.47 13.88
C ALA A 512 -0.48 4.87 12.83
N GLY A 513 -0.33 5.57 11.71
CA GLY A 513 0.60 5.23 10.62
C GLY A 513 0.28 3.96 9.82
N TYR A 514 -0.39 2.94 10.40
CA TYR A 514 -0.58 1.60 9.83
C TYR A 514 -0.88 1.58 8.34
N HIS A 515 -1.98 2.22 7.92
CA HIS A 515 -2.43 2.25 6.53
C HIS A 515 -1.42 2.93 5.58
N SER A 516 -0.67 3.92 6.06
CA SER A 516 0.39 4.55 5.25
C SER A 516 1.61 3.64 5.10
N PHE A 517 1.98 2.91 6.15
CA PHE A 517 3.07 1.93 6.10
C PHE A 517 2.71 0.70 5.26
N GLU A 518 1.51 0.15 5.45
CA GLU A 518 0.99 -0.99 4.68
C GLU A 518 0.88 -0.64 3.20
N LEU A 519 0.34 0.54 2.87
CA LEU A 519 0.35 1.07 1.51
C LEU A 519 1.76 1.08 0.93
N CYS A 520 2.73 1.70 1.60
CA CYS A 520 4.08 1.78 1.05
C CYS A 520 4.73 0.39 0.92
N TYR A 521 4.54 -0.49 1.90
CA TYR A 521 5.08 -1.86 1.86
C TYR A 521 4.53 -2.65 0.68
N LEU A 522 3.21 -2.77 0.58
CA LEU A 522 2.57 -3.59 -0.43
C LEU A 522 2.60 -2.93 -1.82
N ALA A 523 2.55 -1.60 -1.93
CA ALA A 523 2.74 -0.92 -3.20
C ALA A 523 4.17 -1.11 -3.74
N ALA A 524 5.20 -1.11 -2.88
CA ALA A 524 6.56 -1.48 -3.30
C ALA A 524 6.61 -2.91 -3.83
N VAL A 525 5.98 -3.86 -3.11
CA VAL A 525 5.91 -5.28 -3.51
C VAL A 525 5.22 -5.45 -4.87
N TYR A 526 4.01 -4.92 -5.03
CA TYR A 526 3.22 -5.13 -6.24
C TYR A 526 3.78 -4.35 -7.43
N THR A 527 4.13 -3.07 -7.24
CA THR A 527 4.69 -2.23 -8.31
C THR A 527 6.01 -2.82 -8.81
N ASN A 528 6.93 -3.19 -7.92
CA ASN A 528 8.24 -3.70 -8.34
C ASN A 528 8.12 -5.11 -8.90
N LEU A 529 7.54 -6.06 -8.16
CA LEU A 529 7.65 -7.48 -8.51
C LEU A 529 6.60 -7.93 -9.54
N LEU A 530 5.38 -7.40 -9.50
CA LEU A 530 4.28 -7.86 -10.36
C LEU A 530 4.08 -6.99 -11.62
N ILE A 531 4.35 -5.68 -11.51
CA ILE A 531 3.99 -4.70 -12.54
C ILE A 531 5.21 -4.29 -13.37
N THR A 532 6.16 -3.59 -12.76
CA THR A 532 7.34 -3.02 -13.43
C THR A 532 8.49 -4.00 -13.58
N LYS A 533 8.37 -5.18 -12.95
CA LYS A 533 9.33 -6.28 -13.02
C LYS A 533 10.75 -5.89 -12.56
N GLN A 534 10.82 -5.08 -11.50
CA GLN A 534 12.05 -4.67 -10.84
C GLN A 534 12.36 -5.52 -9.59
N PRO A 535 13.64 -5.64 -9.21
CA PRO A 535 14.04 -6.29 -7.96
C PRO A 535 13.54 -5.52 -6.73
N LEU A 536 13.38 -6.24 -5.61
CA LEU A 536 13.07 -5.68 -4.31
C LEU A 536 13.96 -6.32 -3.24
N ASP A 537 14.61 -5.49 -2.43
CA ASP A 537 15.40 -5.94 -1.29
C ASP A 537 14.54 -5.96 -0.02
N LEU A 538 14.56 -7.07 0.72
CA LEU A 538 13.91 -7.23 2.02
C LEU A 538 14.93 -7.55 3.10
N TYR A 539 14.68 -7.06 4.32
CA TYR A 539 15.57 -7.18 5.46
C TYR A 539 14.89 -7.93 6.61
N PHE A 540 15.64 -8.83 7.23
CA PHE A 540 15.22 -9.67 8.35
C PHE A 540 16.31 -9.69 9.43
N LYS A 541 15.91 -9.97 10.67
CA LYS A 541 16.84 -10.10 11.80
C LYS A 541 16.49 -11.27 12.73
N PRO A 542 16.47 -12.52 12.21
CA PRO A 542 16.12 -13.69 13.00
C PRO A 542 16.98 -13.83 14.26
N ARG A 543 16.34 -14.03 15.41
CA ARG A 543 16.96 -14.26 16.71
C ARG A 543 17.70 -15.60 16.77
N PRO A 544 18.56 -15.87 17.77
CA PRO A 544 19.19 -17.18 17.97
C PRO A 544 18.21 -18.35 18.13
N ASP A 545 17.06 -18.10 18.78
CA ASP A 545 16.04 -19.09 19.14
C ASP A 545 14.91 -19.24 18.11
N ALA A 546 14.96 -18.49 17.00
CA ALA A 546 14.01 -18.63 15.90
C ALA A 546 14.17 -19.97 15.14
N ASP A 547 13.21 -20.30 14.29
CA ASP A 547 13.40 -21.37 13.31
C ASP A 547 14.63 -21.05 12.41
N ARG A 548 15.39 -22.08 12.05
CA ARG A 548 16.53 -21.93 11.13
C ARG A 548 16.08 -21.91 9.67
N THR A 549 14.81 -22.15 9.38
CA THR A 549 14.23 -21.87 8.06
C THR A 549 13.50 -20.52 8.08
N LEU A 550 14.11 -19.50 7.49
CA LEU A 550 13.50 -18.18 7.31
C LEU A 550 12.65 -18.17 6.03
N ARG A 551 11.38 -17.79 6.14
CA ARG A 551 10.47 -17.62 5.00
C ARG A 551 10.41 -16.15 4.59
N VAL A 552 10.69 -15.87 3.33
CA VAL A 552 10.98 -14.49 2.86
C VAL A 552 10.01 -13.99 1.79
N ALA A 553 8.95 -14.75 1.51
CA ALA A 553 7.88 -14.28 0.63
C ALA A 553 7.28 -12.97 1.20
N PRO A 554 7.19 -11.88 0.41
CA PRO A 554 6.72 -10.59 0.90
C PRO A 554 5.22 -10.59 1.20
N ASP A 555 4.46 -11.31 0.40
CA ASP A 555 3.01 -11.45 0.49
C ASP A 555 2.58 -12.80 -0.13
N LEU A 556 1.29 -13.13 -0.08
CA LEU A 556 0.70 -14.29 -0.79
C LEU A 556 0.60 -14.03 -2.30
N LEU A 557 1.75 -13.84 -2.94
CA LEU A 557 1.86 -13.71 -4.38
C LEU A 557 1.61 -15.07 -5.07
N PRO A 558 1.19 -15.10 -6.34
CA PRO A 558 1.03 -16.36 -7.08
C PRO A 558 2.31 -17.19 -7.02
N ALA A 559 2.18 -18.49 -6.77
CA ALA A 559 3.31 -19.40 -6.71
C ALA A 559 4.14 -19.33 -8.00
N GLY A 560 5.45 -19.21 -7.85
CA GLY A 560 6.38 -19.09 -8.98
C GLY A 560 6.36 -17.74 -9.69
N SER A 561 5.69 -16.70 -9.18
CA SER A 561 5.75 -15.35 -9.78
C SER A 561 6.99 -14.54 -9.37
N VAL A 562 7.61 -14.89 -8.25
CA VAL A 562 8.78 -14.23 -7.63
C VAL A 562 9.72 -15.32 -7.09
N ARG A 563 11.03 -15.06 -7.12
CA ARG A 563 12.06 -15.94 -6.57
C ARG A 563 13.14 -15.15 -5.86
N ILE A 564 13.93 -15.82 -5.01
CA ILE A 564 15.16 -15.24 -4.45
C ILE A 564 16.23 -15.19 -5.55
N GLU A 565 16.86 -14.03 -5.73
CA GLU A 565 18.06 -13.88 -6.56
C GLU A 565 19.33 -14.07 -5.73
N SER A 566 19.41 -13.43 -4.57
CA SER A 566 20.59 -13.49 -3.71
C SER A 566 20.24 -13.24 -2.25
N VAL A 567 21.06 -13.78 -1.36
CA VAL A 567 20.98 -13.59 0.09
C VAL A 567 22.33 -13.14 0.61
N THR A 568 22.32 -12.19 1.54
CA THR A 568 23.48 -11.89 2.37
C THR A 568 23.14 -12.01 3.83
N ILE A 569 24.06 -12.58 4.62
CA ILE A 569 24.00 -12.65 6.08
C ILE A 569 25.22 -11.89 6.62
N GLU A 570 24.99 -10.90 7.48
CA GLU A 570 26.04 -9.99 7.99
C GLU A 570 26.88 -9.37 6.86
N GLY A 571 26.21 -9.00 5.75
CA GLY A 571 26.84 -8.41 4.58
C GLY A 571 27.66 -9.38 3.71
N LYS A 572 27.71 -10.67 4.05
CA LYS A 572 28.41 -11.71 3.27
C LYS A 572 27.42 -12.54 2.47
N LEU A 573 27.79 -12.93 1.25
CA LEU A 573 26.97 -13.80 0.41
C LEU A 573 26.68 -15.13 1.11
N HIS A 574 25.42 -15.55 1.04
CA HIS A 574 24.93 -16.80 1.60
C HIS A 574 24.27 -17.62 0.49
N ALA A 575 24.66 -18.89 0.36
CA ALA A 575 24.23 -19.74 -0.75
C ALA A 575 23.16 -20.78 -0.37
N ASP A 576 22.91 -21.00 0.93
CA ASP A 576 21.97 -22.01 1.39
C ASP A 576 20.55 -21.43 1.51
N PHE A 577 19.88 -21.35 0.36
CA PHE A 577 18.50 -20.90 0.23
C PHE A 577 17.80 -21.63 -0.93
N ASP A 578 16.49 -21.78 -0.85
CA ASP A 578 15.65 -22.24 -1.95
C ASP A 578 15.02 -21.03 -2.63
N ALA A 579 15.46 -20.78 -3.86
CA ALA A 579 15.01 -19.63 -4.64
C ALA A 579 13.51 -19.64 -4.94
N THR A 580 12.93 -20.81 -5.19
CA THR A 580 11.54 -20.96 -5.63
C THR A 580 10.60 -21.15 -4.44
N ALA A 581 11.03 -21.91 -3.42
CA ALA A 581 10.27 -22.05 -2.18
C ALA A 581 10.33 -20.80 -1.28
N MET A 582 11.17 -19.82 -1.64
CA MET A 582 11.32 -18.55 -0.92
C MET A 582 11.72 -18.76 0.55
N THR A 583 12.68 -19.66 0.75
CA THR A 583 13.23 -20.00 2.08
C THR A 583 14.74 -19.83 2.12
N VAL A 584 15.26 -19.43 3.28
CA VAL A 584 16.69 -19.31 3.56
C VAL A 584 17.00 -20.20 4.76
N ASN A 585 17.98 -21.10 4.61
CA ASN A 585 18.49 -21.88 5.74
C ASN A 585 19.54 -21.06 6.46
N LEU A 586 19.26 -20.69 7.70
CA LEU A 586 20.10 -19.86 8.53
C LEU A 586 21.15 -20.70 9.27
N PRO A 587 22.40 -20.23 9.37
CA PRO A 587 23.36 -20.85 10.26
C PRO A 587 22.91 -20.73 11.72
N HIS A 588 23.43 -21.61 12.57
CA HIS A 588 23.38 -21.39 14.01
C HIS A 588 24.17 -20.13 14.36
N ALA A 589 23.60 -19.32 15.25
CA ALA A 589 24.21 -18.09 15.74
C ALA A 589 23.81 -17.88 17.20
N GLU A 590 24.73 -17.33 17.99
CA GLU A 590 24.48 -16.93 19.38
C GLU A 590 23.84 -15.53 19.48
N GLU A 591 23.90 -14.75 18.38
CA GLU A 591 23.32 -13.42 18.25
C GLU A 591 22.34 -13.34 17.07
N PRO A 592 21.40 -12.37 17.04
CA PRO A 592 20.51 -12.17 15.91
C PRO A 592 21.29 -11.91 14.61
N LEU A 593 20.84 -12.51 13.50
CA LEU A 593 21.50 -12.42 12.20
C LEU A 593 20.85 -11.37 11.31
N ARG A 594 21.60 -10.39 10.80
CA ARG A 594 21.15 -9.47 9.75
C ARG A 594 21.11 -10.20 8.42
N VAL A 595 19.91 -10.42 7.90
CA VAL A 595 19.68 -11.08 6.62
C VAL A 595 19.09 -10.07 5.65
N LYS A 596 19.73 -9.90 4.49
CA LYS A 596 19.18 -9.17 3.36
C LYS A 596 18.92 -10.15 2.23
N VAL A 597 17.69 -10.14 1.71
CA VAL A 597 17.26 -10.97 0.59
C VAL A 597 16.87 -10.08 -0.58
N ARG A 598 17.44 -10.35 -1.74
CA ARG A 598 16.99 -9.74 -3.00
C ARG A 598 16.00 -10.66 -3.69
N LEU A 599 14.80 -10.14 -3.91
CA LEU A 599 13.74 -10.79 -4.66
C LEU A 599 13.69 -10.25 -6.08
N VAL A 600 13.39 -11.13 -7.02
CA VAL A 600 13.19 -10.78 -8.43
C VAL A 600 11.93 -11.46 -8.96
N PRO A 601 11.25 -10.86 -9.95
CA PRO A 601 10.19 -11.56 -10.68
C PRO A 601 10.75 -12.84 -11.31
N ALA A 602 9.98 -13.93 -11.24
CA ALA A 602 10.33 -15.17 -11.93
C ALA A 602 10.15 -15.04 -13.44
N GLU A 603 9.04 -14.41 -13.86
CA GLU A 603 8.76 -14.06 -15.25
C GLU A 603 8.90 -12.55 -15.46
N GLY A 604 9.53 -12.14 -16.57
CA GLY A 604 9.87 -10.75 -16.85
C GLY A 604 11.29 -10.33 -16.43
N MET A 605 12.16 -11.29 -16.09
CA MET A 605 13.60 -11.19 -16.39
C MET A 605 14.03 -12.20 -17.46
N GLU A 606 13.15 -13.13 -17.85
CA GLU A 606 13.36 -13.96 -19.03
C GLU A 606 13.31 -13.13 -20.33
N HIS A 607 12.63 -11.98 -20.31
CA HIS A 607 12.68 -11.05 -21.43
C HIS A 607 13.97 -10.24 -21.45
N PHE A 608 14.76 -10.11 -20.38
CA PHE A 608 16.07 -9.46 -20.47
C PHE A 608 17.03 -9.94 -19.39
N SER A 609 18.16 -10.50 -19.81
CA SER A 609 19.20 -11.02 -18.92
C SER A 609 20.56 -10.43 -19.23
N ILE A 610 21.37 -10.32 -18.17
CA ILE A 610 22.75 -9.86 -18.22
C ILE A 610 23.64 -10.97 -17.67
N ALA A 611 24.65 -11.38 -18.43
CA ALA A 611 25.75 -12.20 -17.93
C ALA A 611 27.07 -11.43 -18.08
N ILE A 612 28.01 -11.63 -17.15
CA ILE A 612 29.33 -10.98 -17.18
C ILE A 612 30.40 -12.05 -17.38
N ASP A 613 31.27 -11.84 -18.36
CA ASP A 613 32.44 -12.66 -18.67
C ASP A 613 33.67 -11.76 -18.82
N GLY A 614 34.44 -11.59 -17.74
CA GLY A 614 35.58 -10.67 -17.69
C GLY A 614 35.17 -9.22 -17.95
N SER A 615 35.73 -8.61 -19.01
CA SER A 615 35.38 -7.26 -19.47
C SER A 615 34.26 -7.24 -20.53
N ARG A 616 33.49 -8.34 -20.64
CA ARG A 616 32.35 -8.48 -21.54
C ARG A 616 31.04 -8.61 -20.76
N MET A 617 30.03 -7.84 -21.15
CA MET A 617 28.66 -7.94 -20.66
C MET A 617 27.77 -8.45 -21.77
N ILE A 618 27.20 -9.62 -21.57
CA ILE A 618 26.34 -10.33 -22.51
C ILE A 618 24.89 -9.99 -22.20
N LEU A 619 24.20 -9.42 -23.19
CA LEU A 619 22.83 -8.93 -23.10
C LEU A 619 21.93 -9.81 -23.97
N ARG A 620 20.86 -10.36 -23.39
CA ARG A 620 19.91 -11.22 -24.10
C ARG A 620 18.46 -10.82 -23.81
N GLY A 621 17.59 -10.88 -24.81
CA GLY A 621 16.16 -10.54 -24.74
C GLY A 621 15.82 -9.10 -25.15
N ASP A 622 14.69 -8.56 -24.74
CA ASP A 622 14.18 -7.19 -24.95
C ASP A 622 14.65 -6.21 -23.86
N LEU A 623 15.65 -5.36 -24.17
CA LEU A 623 16.09 -4.26 -23.30
C LEU A 623 15.15 -3.05 -23.41
N ASP A 624 13.91 -3.23 -22.97
CA ASP A 624 12.84 -2.24 -23.00
C ASP A 624 12.89 -1.23 -21.83
N ASN A 625 11.89 -0.35 -21.73
CA ASN A 625 11.82 0.64 -20.65
C ASN A 625 11.77 0.00 -19.25
N ARG A 626 11.26 -1.23 -19.11
CA ARG A 626 11.22 -1.97 -17.85
C ARG A 626 12.63 -2.43 -17.49
N ALA A 627 13.38 -2.95 -18.46
CA ALA A 627 14.74 -3.44 -18.25
C ALA A 627 15.80 -2.33 -18.10
N ALA A 628 15.50 -1.10 -18.54
CA ALA A 628 16.46 0.01 -18.60
C ALA A 628 17.12 0.35 -17.25
N THR A 629 16.37 0.38 -16.15
CA THR A 629 16.91 0.72 -14.81
C THR A 629 17.81 -0.38 -14.26
N TYR A 630 17.38 -1.64 -14.41
CA TYR A 630 18.19 -2.80 -14.04
C TYR A 630 19.50 -2.84 -14.85
N PHE A 631 19.40 -2.65 -16.16
CA PHE A 631 20.55 -2.55 -17.05
C PHE A 631 21.49 -1.41 -16.66
N ARG A 632 20.97 -0.20 -16.39
CA ARG A 632 21.77 0.94 -15.95
C ARG A 632 22.58 0.61 -14.70
N THR A 633 21.92 0.02 -13.70
CA THR A 633 22.56 -0.32 -12.42
C THR A 633 23.70 -1.33 -12.63
N LYS A 634 23.44 -2.39 -13.40
CA LYS A 634 24.47 -3.40 -13.72
C LYS A 634 25.59 -2.84 -14.60
N LEU A 635 25.27 -1.95 -15.52
CA LEU A 635 26.26 -1.27 -16.34
C LEU A 635 27.15 -0.35 -15.50
N ALA A 636 26.59 0.37 -14.52
CA ALA A 636 27.35 1.20 -13.59
C ALA A 636 28.34 0.37 -12.75
N GLU A 637 27.87 -0.75 -12.16
CA GLU A 637 28.70 -1.70 -11.43
C GLU A 637 29.83 -2.24 -12.32
N PHE A 638 29.50 -2.60 -13.56
CA PHE A 638 30.42 -3.18 -14.52
C PHE A 638 31.48 -2.19 -15.02
N ILE A 639 31.10 -0.93 -15.27
CA ILE A 639 32.02 0.16 -15.65
C ILE A 639 32.95 0.51 -14.50
N ALA A 640 32.45 0.56 -13.26
CA ALA A 640 33.29 0.79 -12.10
C ALA A 640 34.37 -0.30 -11.93
N ALA A 641 34.06 -1.54 -12.30
CA ALA A 641 35.01 -2.65 -12.30
C ALA A 641 35.95 -2.69 -13.52
N ASN A 642 35.56 -2.07 -14.65
CA ASN A 642 36.28 -2.10 -15.93
C ASN A 642 36.40 -0.69 -16.55
N PRO A 643 37.12 0.25 -15.91
CA PRO A 643 37.08 1.67 -16.31
C PRO A 643 37.71 1.97 -17.68
N ASP A 644 38.60 1.11 -18.17
CA ASP A 644 39.37 1.37 -19.39
C ASP A 644 38.78 0.72 -20.66
N SER A 645 37.97 -0.32 -20.52
CA SER A 645 37.36 -0.98 -21.67
C SER A 645 36.20 -1.86 -21.26
N ILE A 646 35.07 -1.70 -21.95
CA ILE A 646 33.92 -2.59 -21.83
C ILE A 646 33.49 -3.08 -23.22
N ALA A 647 33.03 -4.32 -23.30
CA ALA A 647 32.36 -4.87 -24.48
C ALA A 647 30.93 -5.28 -24.11
N LEU A 648 29.95 -4.80 -24.87
CA LEU A 648 28.54 -5.18 -24.74
C LEU A 648 28.19 -6.12 -25.88
N GLU A 649 27.98 -7.40 -25.56
CA GLU A 649 27.62 -8.44 -26.51
C GLU A 649 26.09 -8.50 -26.61
N MET A 650 25.55 -8.03 -27.74
CA MET A 650 24.14 -7.81 -27.98
C MET A 650 23.54 -8.80 -28.98
N SER A 651 24.21 -9.91 -29.28
CA SER A 651 23.71 -10.86 -30.30
C SER A 651 22.41 -11.55 -29.88
N GLY A 652 22.16 -11.64 -28.57
CA GLY A 652 20.92 -12.17 -28.01
C GLY A 652 19.83 -11.13 -27.81
N LEU A 653 20.03 -9.86 -28.17
CA LEU A 653 19.05 -8.79 -27.97
C LEU A 653 17.99 -8.77 -29.08
N ASN A 654 16.72 -8.78 -28.67
CA ASN A 654 15.55 -8.67 -29.54
C ASN A 654 15.19 -7.19 -29.82
N GLY A 655 15.36 -6.30 -28.85
CA GLY A 655 15.05 -4.87 -28.98
C GLY A 655 15.73 -4.01 -27.92
N LEU A 656 15.89 -2.72 -28.22
CA LEU A 656 16.51 -1.72 -27.33
C LEU A 656 15.62 -0.47 -27.24
N SER A 657 15.19 -0.10 -26.04
CA SER A 657 14.41 1.13 -25.82
C SER A 657 15.27 2.39 -25.81
N LYS A 658 14.65 3.54 -26.10
CA LYS A 658 15.32 4.85 -25.95
C LYS A 658 15.79 5.11 -24.51
N ALA A 659 15.06 4.64 -23.50
CA ALA A 659 15.47 4.79 -22.11
C ALA A 659 16.76 3.99 -21.80
N ALA A 660 16.84 2.75 -22.28
CA ALA A 660 18.04 1.93 -22.10
C ALA A 660 19.24 2.45 -22.91
N LEU A 661 19.00 2.98 -24.10
CA LEU A 661 20.05 3.63 -24.90
C LEU A 661 20.61 4.86 -24.16
N ARG A 662 19.75 5.72 -23.62
CA ARG A 662 20.20 6.84 -22.77
C ARG A 662 20.94 6.39 -21.52
N ALA A 663 20.52 5.28 -20.90
CA ALA A 663 21.24 4.70 -19.78
C ALA A 663 22.66 4.26 -20.17
N LEU A 664 22.83 3.63 -21.34
CA LEU A 664 24.13 3.28 -21.88
C LEU A 664 25.00 4.53 -22.09
N VAL A 665 24.47 5.56 -22.77
CA VAL A 665 25.20 6.82 -23.01
C VAL A 665 25.64 7.46 -21.70
N PHE A 666 24.73 7.53 -20.73
CA PHE A 666 24.99 8.15 -19.44
C PHE A 666 26.08 7.41 -18.64
N GLU A 667 25.98 6.09 -18.52
CA GLU A 667 26.95 5.31 -17.74
C GLU A 667 28.30 5.19 -18.46
N ARG A 668 28.31 5.07 -19.79
CA ARG A 668 29.52 5.13 -20.64
C ARG A 668 30.38 6.35 -20.34
N GLY A 669 29.76 7.50 -20.11
CA GLY A 669 30.45 8.75 -19.78
C GLY A 669 31.31 8.69 -18.52
N LYS A 670 31.22 7.62 -17.71
CA LYS A 670 32.01 7.39 -16.50
C LYS A 670 33.23 6.49 -16.72
N LEU A 671 33.47 6.00 -17.94
CA LEU A 671 34.74 5.36 -18.30
C LEU A 671 35.91 6.34 -18.15
N SER A 672 37.14 5.81 -18.10
CA SER A 672 38.34 6.64 -18.09
C SER A 672 38.43 7.48 -19.38
N ALA A 673 39.23 8.56 -19.37
CA ALA A 673 39.34 9.46 -20.52
C ALA A 673 39.81 8.76 -21.82
N ALA A 674 40.47 7.60 -21.71
CA ALA A 674 40.89 6.76 -22.83
C ALA A 674 40.01 5.49 -22.98
N GLY A 675 38.95 5.39 -22.18
CA GLY A 675 38.11 4.21 -22.05
C GLY A 675 37.31 3.93 -23.32
N LYS A 676 37.21 2.65 -23.69
CA LYS A 676 36.54 2.22 -24.93
C LYS A 676 35.27 1.43 -24.63
N CYS A 677 34.21 1.75 -25.36
CA CYS A 677 32.98 0.96 -25.38
C CYS A 677 32.82 0.32 -26.75
N VAL A 678 32.76 -1.01 -26.79
CA VAL A 678 32.49 -1.79 -28.00
C VAL A 678 31.13 -2.44 -27.87
N VAL A 679 30.29 -2.34 -28.89
CA VAL A 679 29.02 -3.07 -28.99
C VAL A 679 29.17 -4.12 -30.07
N GLU A 680 28.93 -5.38 -29.73
CA GLU A 680 29.13 -6.52 -30.61
C GLU A 680 27.80 -7.19 -30.92
N GLY A 681 27.55 -7.54 -32.17
CA GLY A 681 26.41 -8.39 -32.53
C GLY A 681 25.03 -7.71 -32.48
N ALA A 682 24.96 -6.38 -32.38
CA ALA A 682 23.70 -5.64 -32.47
C ALA A 682 23.02 -5.84 -33.85
N ASN A 683 21.72 -6.15 -33.82
CA ASN A 683 20.89 -6.31 -35.03
C ASN A 683 20.65 -4.96 -35.75
N ALA A 684 20.04 -4.98 -36.94
CA ALA A 684 19.86 -3.79 -37.77
C ALA A 684 19.00 -2.69 -37.11
N GLU A 685 17.95 -3.06 -36.38
CA GLU A 685 17.07 -2.11 -35.68
C GLU A 685 17.81 -1.44 -34.53
N ILE A 686 18.58 -2.21 -33.76
CA ILE A 686 19.40 -1.68 -32.66
C ILE A 686 20.52 -0.77 -33.19
N ARG A 687 21.18 -1.15 -34.29
CA ARG A 687 22.19 -0.31 -34.94
C ARG A 687 21.61 1.03 -35.39
N ALA A 688 20.41 1.03 -35.99
CA ALA A 688 19.73 2.27 -36.39
C ALA A 688 19.46 3.22 -35.22
N LEU A 689 19.21 2.67 -34.01
CA LEU A 689 19.05 3.49 -32.81
C LEU A 689 20.37 4.16 -32.37
N PHE A 690 21.51 3.47 -32.46
CA PHE A 690 22.82 4.06 -32.19
C PHE A 690 23.19 5.15 -33.21
N GLU A 691 22.84 4.95 -34.48
CA GLU A 691 23.03 5.95 -35.54
C GLU A 691 22.15 7.18 -35.33
N ALA A 692 20.88 6.99 -34.95
CA ALA A 692 19.93 8.08 -34.73
C ALA A 692 20.31 8.99 -33.54
N GLU A 693 21.10 8.50 -32.59
CA GLU A 693 21.61 9.26 -31.44
C GLU A 693 23.08 9.68 -31.62
N GLU A 694 23.63 9.57 -32.83
CA GLU A 694 24.99 9.99 -33.19
C GLU A 694 26.11 9.29 -32.37
N LEU A 695 25.86 8.08 -31.88
CA LEU A 695 26.78 7.36 -30.98
C LEU A 695 27.86 6.54 -31.70
N THR A 696 27.79 6.44 -33.03
CA THR A 696 28.69 5.60 -33.82
C THR A 696 30.12 6.13 -33.90
N GLU A 697 30.34 7.41 -33.59
CA GLU A 697 31.70 7.98 -33.47
C GLU A 697 32.38 7.60 -32.15
N GLU A 698 31.59 7.33 -31.11
CA GLU A 698 32.07 7.12 -29.74
C GLU A 698 31.98 5.66 -29.28
N ILE A 699 31.11 4.87 -29.92
CA ILE A 699 30.91 3.45 -29.67
C ILE A 699 31.27 2.68 -30.93
N LYS A 700 32.24 1.78 -30.80
CA LYS A 700 32.60 0.91 -31.92
C LYS A 700 31.56 -0.19 -32.07
N LEU A 701 30.76 -0.13 -33.14
CA LEU A 701 29.84 -1.21 -33.54
C LEU A 701 30.63 -2.29 -34.30
N ALA A 702 30.75 -3.48 -33.70
CA ALA A 702 31.40 -4.65 -34.28
C ALA A 702 30.35 -5.66 -34.79
#